data_AF-A0A9E5QHJ3-F1
#
_entry.id   AF-A0A9E5QHJ3-F1
#
_cell.length_a   1.000
_cell.length_b   1.000
_cell.length_c   1.000
_cell.angle_alpha   90.00
_cell.angle_beta   90.00
_cell.angle_gamma   90.00
#
_symmetry.space_group_name_H-M   'P 1'
#
loop_
_entity.id
_entity.type
_entity.pdbx_description
1 polymer ?
#
loop_
_entity_poly.entity_id
_entity_poly.type
_entity_poly.pdbx_seq_one_letter_code
_entity_poly.pdbx_strand_id
1 'polypeptide(L)'
;MHSIKLTVIKTVLAGIWTSIAFSAGAQTYTVTDLGVSRAVKLFINAAGQVGGETMPTSSFYPQAFRYSYGLQLLGGLASVYGPDNSQGPASFIWGMNASGVVVGDSLVPYEDPMHPEWTNLTAFHGFVWTLMTGMRDIGSLGGPHTNVTGINNLGTVVGRSSNGITDRAFIWTEQDGIRDLGLPEGNSSAGKINNAGAIIGRYTTTTGESHGYVWTPTEGMRDLGTLGGTSTGPSAISDSGWIAGMSRSTDGTSRPFIWNSAGGMVEIPVPWTYDSCGVLGVNDYGQVLFNCATFVSPPYQQRFFVWRPDSGTFDLETLGTNVWVRAQNSSGVIVGSVGLPDGRRHAVVIDNGNLKDLNDLVSGAPAELADAWAISDSGLIAATTDRAATINPSAAVLLTPQPVAPPPGYTPLGTAIDLDLVATLPDGTTSFVALTFSEVTTTGQTAVTASDQGAPPPTGFKLGVPAVYYDVTTTATFNGSVTLCFGWTEGQYQNEAAIRLFHYEGGAWVDVTTSVDAVNNTACGTVTSLSPFALVETAFQFAGFYPPLSNPPATNTAKAGSAIPVKFSLGGYRGLDVFAVGYPRSQPIECSSLEPESSSVETVTAGASSLGYDATSDLYSYVWKTDKAWVGTCRQLVSRFTDGTEHRANFRFK
;
A
#
# COMPACT_ATOMS: atom_id res chain seq x y z
N MET A 1 -6.86 -52.80 41.61
CA MET A 1 -8.30 -52.45 41.44
C MET A 1 -8.38 -50.91 41.49
N HIS A 2 -8.04 -50.12 40.46
CA HIS A 2 -8.44 -50.10 39.05
C HIS A 2 -9.96 -50.18 38.87
N SER A 3 -10.64 -49.01 38.84
CA SER A 3 -11.67 -48.67 37.85
C SER A 3 -12.32 -47.29 38.10
N ILE A 4 -12.51 -46.50 37.01
CA ILE A 4 -13.68 -45.61 36.72
C ILE A 4 -13.66 -44.21 37.40
N LYS A 5 -13.59 -43.03 36.73
CA LYS A 5 -13.80 -42.59 35.33
C LYS A 5 -12.87 -41.43 34.89
N LEU A 6 -12.34 -41.55 33.67
CA LEU A 6 -11.94 -40.43 32.80
C LEU A 6 -13.19 -39.64 32.38
N THR A 7 -13.44 -38.42 32.88
CA THR A 7 -14.42 -37.49 32.26
C THR A 7 -14.16 -35.98 32.54
N VAL A 8 -12.92 -35.55 32.87
CA VAL A 8 -12.69 -34.11 33.21
C VAL A 8 -11.60 -33.41 32.37
N ILE A 9 -10.94 -34.09 31.43
CA ILE A 9 -9.90 -33.48 30.57
C ILE A 9 -10.45 -33.08 29.19
N LYS A 10 -11.65 -32.48 29.15
CA LYS A 10 -12.18 -31.83 27.93
C LYS A 10 -12.68 -30.40 28.15
N THR A 11 -12.63 -29.88 29.39
CA THR A 11 -13.28 -28.60 29.74
C THR A 11 -12.31 -27.48 30.14
N VAL A 12 -10.99 -27.67 29.98
CA VAL A 12 -10.00 -26.60 30.27
C VAL A 12 -9.39 -26.00 28.99
N LEU A 13 -9.57 -26.61 27.81
CA LEU A 13 -9.04 -26.08 26.54
C LEU A 13 -9.96 -25.08 25.83
N ALA A 14 -11.22 -24.94 26.24
CA ALA A 14 -12.18 -24.01 25.62
C ALA A 14 -12.10 -22.58 26.18
N GLY A 15 -11.32 -22.33 27.24
CA GLY A 15 -11.23 -21.03 27.91
C GLY A 15 -10.06 -20.13 27.46
N ILE A 16 -9.31 -20.53 26.42
CA ILE A 16 -8.03 -19.89 26.02
C ILE A 16 -8.18 -19.08 24.72
N TRP A 17 -9.38 -19.01 24.16
CA TRP A 17 -9.64 -18.38 22.86
C TRP A 17 -10.98 -17.63 22.90
N THR A 18 -11.00 -16.44 23.49
CA THR A 18 -12.16 -15.53 23.38
C THR A 18 -11.80 -14.35 22.49
N SER A 19 -12.00 -14.52 21.18
CA SER A 19 -12.25 -13.44 20.23
C SER A 19 -13.04 -13.99 19.06
N ILE A 20 -14.19 -13.37 18.79
CA ILE A 20 -15.12 -13.52 17.65
C ILE A 20 -15.07 -14.89 16.94
N ALA A 21 -15.88 -15.82 17.43
CA ALA A 21 -16.16 -17.06 16.71
C ALA A 21 -16.94 -16.72 15.42
N PHE A 22 -16.28 -16.79 14.27
CA PHE A 22 -16.99 -17.01 13.01
C PHE A 22 -17.74 -18.34 13.11
N SER A 23 -19.00 -18.36 12.68
CA SER A 23 -19.80 -19.58 12.67
C SER A 23 -19.09 -20.67 11.87
N ALA A 24 -18.77 -21.78 12.54
CA ALA A 24 -18.02 -22.91 12.01
C ALA A 24 -18.84 -23.70 10.96
N GLY A 25 -18.93 -23.16 9.74
CA GLY A 25 -18.85 -24.01 8.56
C GLY A 25 -17.41 -24.52 8.43
N ALA A 26 -17.21 -25.75 7.97
CA ALA A 26 -15.85 -26.20 7.65
C ALA A 26 -15.32 -25.32 6.51
N GLN A 27 -14.36 -24.45 6.82
CA GLN A 27 -13.64 -23.65 5.82
C GLN A 27 -13.06 -24.59 4.77
N THR A 28 -13.57 -24.54 3.54
CA THR A 28 -13.03 -25.29 2.41
C THR A 28 -12.20 -24.36 1.52
N TYR A 29 -11.49 -24.94 0.55
CA TYR A 29 -10.63 -24.22 -0.37
C TYR A 29 -10.79 -24.74 -1.81
N THR A 30 -10.77 -23.82 -2.77
CA THR A 30 -10.55 -24.15 -4.19
C THR A 30 -9.06 -24.10 -4.50
N VAL A 31 -8.61 -24.95 -5.42
CA VAL A 31 -7.20 -25.06 -5.79
C VAL A 31 -6.96 -24.49 -7.19
N THR A 32 -5.97 -23.61 -7.32
CA THR A 32 -5.46 -23.11 -8.59
C THR A 32 -4.04 -23.61 -8.80
N ASP A 33 -3.81 -24.38 -9.87
CA ASP A 33 -2.46 -24.77 -10.29
C ASP A 33 -1.77 -23.55 -10.92
N LEU A 34 -0.56 -23.24 -10.44
CA LEU A 34 0.20 -22.09 -10.92
C LEU A 34 1.01 -22.41 -12.18
N GLY A 35 1.06 -23.68 -12.61
CA GLY A 35 1.80 -24.13 -13.78
C GLY A 35 3.31 -24.21 -13.58
N VAL A 36 3.77 -24.27 -12.32
CA VAL A 36 5.20 -24.32 -11.94
C VAL A 36 5.53 -25.65 -11.29
N SER A 37 6.58 -26.32 -11.76
CA SER A 37 7.16 -27.51 -11.12
C SER A 37 8.47 -27.18 -10.39
N ARG A 38 8.94 -28.06 -9.49
CA ARG A 38 10.13 -27.81 -8.62
C ARG A 38 10.02 -26.52 -7.81
N ALA A 39 8.81 -26.12 -7.43
CA ALA A 39 8.61 -24.86 -6.74
C ALA A 39 9.03 -24.96 -5.27
N VAL A 40 9.76 -23.94 -4.79
CA VAL A 40 10.20 -23.81 -3.40
C VAL A 40 10.12 -22.34 -2.97
N LYS A 41 10.15 -22.10 -1.65
CA LYS A 41 10.11 -20.76 -1.04
C LYS A 41 8.96 -19.91 -1.60
N LEU A 42 7.72 -20.39 -1.46
CA LEU A 42 6.58 -19.62 -1.93
C LEU A 42 6.26 -18.49 -0.95
N PHE A 43 5.86 -17.36 -1.52
CA PHE A 43 5.38 -16.16 -0.83
C PHE A 43 4.02 -15.79 -1.40
N ILE A 44 3.19 -15.13 -0.60
CA ILE A 44 1.92 -14.56 -1.05
C ILE A 44 1.77 -13.15 -0.50
N ASN A 45 1.36 -12.21 -1.35
CA ASN A 45 1.07 -10.84 -0.92
C ASN A 45 -0.43 -10.65 -0.64
N ALA A 46 -0.80 -9.49 -0.07
CA ALA A 46 -2.19 -9.15 0.24
C ALA A 46 -3.12 -9.13 -0.99
N ALA A 47 -2.59 -8.90 -2.19
CA ALA A 47 -3.33 -8.94 -3.45
C ALA A 47 -3.53 -10.36 -4.00
N GLY A 48 -3.08 -11.40 -3.29
CA GLY A 48 -3.21 -12.80 -3.70
C GLY A 48 -2.25 -13.25 -4.80
N GLN A 49 -1.21 -12.46 -5.05
CA GLN A 49 -0.16 -12.80 -6.00
C GLN A 49 0.84 -13.73 -5.30
N VAL A 50 1.32 -14.74 -6.00
CA VAL A 50 2.26 -15.74 -5.45
C VAL A 50 3.63 -15.56 -6.08
N GLY A 51 4.67 -15.44 -5.26
CA GLY A 51 6.06 -15.44 -5.71
C GLY A 51 6.77 -16.72 -5.27
N GLY A 52 7.85 -17.11 -5.93
CA GLY A 52 8.66 -18.24 -5.48
C GLY A 52 9.86 -18.51 -6.37
N GLU A 53 10.56 -19.61 -6.08
CA GLU A 53 11.68 -20.10 -6.87
C GLU A 53 11.29 -21.42 -7.54
N THR A 54 11.67 -21.60 -8.81
CA THR A 54 11.58 -22.88 -9.51
C THR A 54 12.97 -23.32 -9.95
N MET A 55 13.21 -24.63 -9.98
CA MET A 55 14.41 -25.20 -10.58
C MET A 55 14.04 -25.83 -11.94
N PRO A 56 14.30 -25.19 -13.08
CA PRO A 56 14.04 -25.79 -14.38
C PRO A 56 14.77 -27.13 -14.54
N THR A 57 14.23 -28.07 -15.32
CA THR A 57 14.90 -29.36 -15.59
C THR A 57 16.18 -29.21 -16.42
N SER A 58 16.35 -28.06 -17.08
CA SER A 58 17.49 -27.72 -17.94
C SER A 58 18.55 -26.84 -17.28
N SER A 59 18.39 -26.46 -16.01
CA SER A 59 19.30 -25.54 -15.30
C SER A 59 19.54 -26.01 -13.86
N PHE A 60 20.77 -25.85 -13.38
CA PHE A 60 21.10 -26.04 -11.96
C PHE A 60 20.74 -24.82 -11.08
N TYR A 61 20.47 -23.67 -11.68
CA TYR A 61 20.15 -22.45 -10.94
C TYR A 61 18.66 -22.24 -10.78
N PRO A 62 18.21 -21.78 -9.58
CA PRO A 62 16.83 -21.39 -9.38
C PRO A 62 16.49 -20.15 -10.21
N GLN A 63 15.24 -20.07 -10.63
CA GLN A 63 14.64 -18.90 -11.26
C GLN A 63 13.48 -18.41 -10.42
N ALA A 64 13.50 -17.12 -10.10
CA ALA A 64 12.37 -16.46 -9.48
C ALA A 64 11.17 -16.43 -10.44
N PHE A 65 9.97 -16.62 -9.90
CA PHE A 65 8.71 -16.49 -10.62
C PHE A 65 7.69 -15.67 -9.82
N ARG A 66 6.68 -15.18 -10.55
CA ARG A 66 5.48 -14.55 -10.00
C ARG A 66 4.25 -15.10 -10.70
N TYR A 67 3.17 -15.25 -9.95
CA TYR A 67 1.85 -15.61 -10.43
C TYR A 67 0.82 -14.58 -9.96
N SER A 68 -0.04 -14.13 -10.88
CA SER A 68 -1.18 -13.26 -10.57
C SER A 68 -2.40 -13.64 -11.42
N TYR A 69 -2.35 -13.41 -12.72
CA TYR A 69 -3.35 -13.87 -13.72
C TYR A 69 -2.73 -14.83 -14.74
N GLY A 70 -1.63 -15.45 -14.34
CA GLY A 70 -0.74 -16.23 -15.20
C GLY A 70 0.67 -16.25 -14.61
N LEU A 71 1.43 -17.29 -14.98
CA LEU A 71 2.80 -17.49 -14.57
C LEU A 71 3.76 -16.58 -15.34
N GLN A 72 4.69 -15.97 -14.61
CA GLN A 72 5.78 -15.14 -15.14
C GLN A 72 7.11 -15.62 -14.55
N LEU A 73 8.02 -16.13 -15.37
CA LEU A 73 9.41 -16.38 -14.98
C LEU A 73 10.19 -15.07 -15.12
N LEU A 74 10.92 -14.67 -14.07
CA LEU A 74 11.52 -13.34 -14.01
C LEU A 74 12.89 -13.25 -14.72
N GLY A 75 13.50 -14.39 -15.04
CA GLY A 75 14.84 -14.45 -15.61
C GLY A 75 15.92 -14.11 -14.58
N GLY A 76 16.96 -13.40 -15.01
CA GLY A 76 18.10 -12.97 -14.19
C GLY A 76 18.75 -11.74 -14.82
N LEU A 77 19.57 -11.02 -14.06
CA LEU A 77 20.29 -9.84 -14.55
C LEU A 77 21.31 -10.21 -15.64
N ALA A 78 21.87 -11.41 -15.57
CA ALA A 78 22.78 -11.96 -16.55
C ALA A 78 22.64 -13.49 -16.65
N SER A 79 23.23 -14.07 -17.70
CA SER A 79 23.47 -15.51 -17.79
C SER A 79 24.83 -15.83 -17.17
N VAL A 80 24.87 -16.80 -16.25
CA VAL A 80 26.10 -17.24 -15.58
C VAL A 80 26.36 -18.73 -15.83
N TYR A 81 27.62 -19.16 -15.74
CA TYR A 81 28.00 -20.56 -15.87
C TYR A 81 27.63 -21.37 -14.62
N GLY A 82 27.01 -22.52 -14.84
CA GLY A 82 26.68 -23.53 -13.84
C GLY A 82 27.84 -24.47 -13.54
N PRO A 83 27.75 -25.26 -12.46
CA PRO A 83 28.73 -26.31 -12.12
C PRO A 83 28.90 -27.38 -13.21
N ASP A 84 27.91 -27.50 -14.09
CA ASP A 84 27.88 -28.40 -15.26
C ASP A 84 28.27 -27.69 -16.58
N ASN A 85 28.78 -26.47 -16.50
CA ASN A 85 29.08 -25.56 -17.62
C ASN A 85 27.86 -25.13 -18.45
N SER A 86 26.62 -25.36 -17.99
CA SER A 86 25.43 -24.76 -18.60
C SER A 86 25.38 -23.25 -18.32
N GLN A 87 24.80 -22.45 -19.22
CA GLN A 87 24.57 -21.03 -18.97
C GLN A 87 23.09 -20.77 -18.76
N GLY A 88 22.75 -20.01 -17.72
CA GLY A 88 21.39 -19.59 -17.48
C GLY A 88 21.28 -18.47 -16.44
N PRO A 89 20.11 -17.81 -16.38
CA PRO A 89 19.87 -16.83 -15.34
C PRO A 89 19.66 -17.53 -14.00
N ALA A 90 20.27 -16.97 -12.95
CA ALA A 90 20.06 -17.38 -11.57
C ALA A 90 19.44 -16.22 -10.79
N SER A 91 18.27 -16.44 -10.22
CA SER A 91 17.58 -15.44 -9.41
C SER A 91 16.88 -16.07 -8.21
N PHE A 92 16.96 -15.37 -7.10
CA PHE A 92 16.43 -15.74 -5.80
C PHE A 92 15.47 -14.64 -5.36
N ILE A 93 14.29 -15.01 -4.85
CA ILE A 93 13.28 -14.05 -4.42
C ILE A 93 13.32 -13.90 -2.89
N TRP A 94 13.31 -12.66 -2.42
CA TRP A 94 13.35 -12.34 -0.99
C TRP A 94 12.10 -11.58 -0.51
N GLY A 95 11.33 -10.99 -1.42
CA GLY A 95 10.08 -10.35 -1.07
C GLY A 95 9.25 -9.92 -2.27
N MET A 96 7.98 -9.67 -2.01
CA MET A 96 7.04 -9.09 -2.97
C MET A 96 6.05 -8.21 -2.21
N ASN A 97 5.85 -6.98 -2.69
CA ASN A 97 4.90 -6.07 -2.09
C ASN A 97 3.49 -6.20 -2.70
N ALA A 98 2.49 -5.52 -2.13
CA ALA A 98 1.09 -5.62 -2.57
C ALA A 98 0.86 -5.18 -4.05
N SER A 99 1.67 -4.25 -4.56
CA SER A 99 1.63 -3.81 -5.96
C SER A 99 2.26 -4.81 -6.94
N GLY A 100 2.88 -5.89 -6.43
CA GLY A 100 3.52 -6.91 -7.25
C GLY A 100 4.95 -6.58 -7.67
N VAL A 101 5.59 -5.62 -7.01
CA VAL A 101 7.04 -5.41 -7.14
C VAL A 101 7.74 -6.56 -6.44
N VAL A 102 8.63 -7.24 -7.17
CA VAL A 102 9.40 -8.37 -6.65
C VAL A 102 10.84 -7.94 -6.44
N VAL A 103 11.42 -8.35 -5.32
CA VAL A 103 12.83 -8.10 -5.01
C VAL A 103 13.57 -9.37 -4.66
N GLY A 104 14.86 -9.36 -4.91
CA GLY A 104 15.68 -10.55 -4.78
C GLY A 104 17.13 -10.31 -5.12
N ASP A 105 17.88 -11.39 -5.25
CA ASP A 105 19.26 -11.38 -5.70
C ASP A 105 19.39 -12.13 -7.03
N SER A 106 20.28 -11.69 -7.91
CA SER A 106 20.66 -12.40 -9.13
C SER A 106 22.18 -12.55 -9.20
N LEU A 107 22.65 -13.68 -9.75
CA LEU A 107 24.07 -13.86 -10.03
C LEU A 107 24.44 -13.10 -11.31
N VAL A 108 25.54 -12.37 -11.24
CA VAL A 108 26.15 -11.68 -12.37
C VAL A 108 27.63 -12.10 -12.52
N PRO A 109 28.20 -12.09 -13.74
CA PRO A 109 29.63 -12.25 -13.93
C PRO A 109 30.42 -11.21 -13.14
N TYR A 110 31.50 -11.64 -12.50
CA TYR A 110 32.39 -10.76 -11.73
C TYR A 110 33.84 -10.95 -12.17
N GLU A 111 34.59 -9.86 -12.26
CA GLU A 111 36.03 -9.86 -12.49
C GLU A 111 36.71 -9.28 -11.25
N ASP A 112 37.62 -10.04 -10.63
CA ASP A 112 38.36 -9.57 -9.46
C ASP A 112 39.49 -8.61 -9.91
N PRO A 113 39.47 -7.33 -9.49
CA PRO A 113 40.51 -6.37 -9.88
C PRO A 113 41.91 -6.72 -9.35
N MET A 114 42.00 -7.48 -8.26
CA MET A 114 43.27 -7.91 -7.66
C MET A 114 43.77 -9.24 -8.23
N HIS A 115 42.87 -10.08 -8.73
CA HIS A 115 43.17 -11.39 -9.31
C HIS A 115 42.48 -11.60 -10.68
N PRO A 116 42.91 -10.86 -11.73
CA PRO A 116 42.31 -10.95 -13.07
C PRO A 116 42.50 -12.32 -13.74
N GLU A 117 43.39 -13.17 -13.21
CA GLU A 117 43.57 -14.54 -13.66
C GLU A 117 42.43 -15.49 -13.24
N TRP A 118 41.61 -15.10 -12.26
CA TRP A 118 40.45 -15.89 -11.85
C TRP A 118 39.30 -15.68 -12.84
N THR A 119 38.89 -16.77 -13.50
CA THR A 119 37.80 -16.78 -14.48
C THR A 119 36.54 -17.41 -13.90
N ASN A 120 35.38 -17.09 -14.47
CA ASN A 120 34.06 -17.62 -14.07
C ASN A 120 33.65 -17.30 -12.62
N LEU A 121 34.12 -16.18 -12.06
CA LEU A 121 33.61 -15.70 -10.79
C LEU A 121 32.21 -15.09 -10.99
N THR A 122 31.41 -15.15 -9.92
CA THR A 122 30.09 -14.52 -9.89
C THR A 122 29.91 -13.69 -8.64
N ALA A 123 29.11 -12.65 -8.77
CA ALA A 123 28.69 -11.78 -7.69
C ALA A 123 27.16 -11.81 -7.54
N PHE A 124 26.69 -11.53 -6.33
CA PHE A 124 25.26 -11.33 -6.04
C PHE A 124 24.93 -9.86 -6.18
N HIS A 125 23.99 -9.54 -7.05
CA HIS A 125 23.43 -8.20 -7.20
C HIS A 125 21.95 -8.23 -6.87
N GLY A 126 21.52 -7.26 -6.06
CA GLY A 126 20.12 -7.07 -5.75
C GLY A 126 19.34 -6.64 -6.99
N PHE A 127 18.09 -7.06 -7.11
CA PHE A 127 17.21 -6.62 -8.18
C PHE A 127 15.86 -6.13 -7.67
N VAL A 128 15.24 -5.28 -8.48
CA VAL A 128 13.81 -4.96 -8.45
C VAL A 128 13.20 -5.38 -9.78
N TRP A 129 12.04 -6.03 -9.73
CA TRP A 129 11.29 -6.45 -10.91
C TRP A 129 9.88 -5.86 -10.86
N THR A 130 9.44 -5.31 -12.00
CA THR A 130 8.05 -4.92 -12.23
C THR A 130 7.58 -5.42 -13.59
N LEU A 131 6.26 -5.49 -13.78
CA LEU A 131 5.69 -5.87 -15.07
C LEU A 131 6.09 -4.91 -16.20
N MET A 132 6.23 -3.63 -15.89
CA MET A 132 6.52 -2.60 -16.90
C MET A 132 8.00 -2.57 -17.29
N THR A 133 8.89 -2.86 -16.35
CA THR A 133 10.33 -2.60 -16.51
C THR A 133 11.17 -3.87 -16.59
N GLY A 134 10.60 -5.03 -16.26
CA GLY A 134 11.37 -6.25 -16.07
C GLY A 134 12.33 -6.15 -14.88
N MET A 135 13.31 -7.05 -14.85
CA MET A 135 14.34 -7.11 -13.80
C MET A 135 15.37 -6.00 -14.01
N ARG A 136 15.65 -5.24 -12.96
CA ARG A 136 16.66 -4.17 -12.96
C ARG A 136 17.57 -4.30 -11.75
N ASP A 137 18.85 -4.06 -11.96
CA ASP A 137 19.85 -4.01 -10.92
C ASP A 137 19.63 -2.78 -10.03
N ILE A 138 19.68 -2.94 -8.71
CA ILE A 138 19.54 -1.83 -7.75
C ILE A 138 20.88 -1.13 -7.44
N GLY A 139 21.99 -1.70 -7.90
CA GLY A 139 23.35 -1.22 -7.67
C GLY A 139 24.00 -1.76 -6.38
N SER A 140 25.17 -1.18 -6.05
CA SER A 140 25.91 -1.47 -4.82
C SER A 140 26.45 -0.19 -4.18
N LEU A 141 26.91 -0.30 -2.93
CA LEU A 141 27.58 0.80 -2.22
C LEU A 141 29.07 0.94 -2.59
N GLY A 142 29.49 0.35 -3.71
CA GLY A 142 30.85 0.44 -4.25
C GLY A 142 31.64 -0.87 -4.24
N GLY A 143 31.15 -1.90 -3.53
CA GLY A 143 31.69 -3.26 -3.57
C GLY A 143 30.94 -4.18 -4.55
N PRO A 144 31.37 -5.46 -4.68
CA PRO A 144 30.83 -6.38 -5.68
C PRO A 144 29.52 -7.06 -5.26
N HIS A 145 29.11 -6.96 -3.99
CA HIS A 145 27.94 -7.70 -3.49
C HIS A 145 26.85 -6.78 -2.95
N THR A 146 25.61 -7.08 -3.36
CA THR A 146 24.39 -6.53 -2.78
C THR A 146 23.40 -7.68 -2.55
N ASN A 147 22.93 -7.82 -1.31
CA ASN A 147 21.94 -8.81 -0.91
C ASN A 147 20.69 -8.12 -0.36
N VAL A 148 19.56 -8.36 -1.01
CA VAL A 148 18.25 -7.87 -0.58
C VAL A 148 17.69 -8.79 0.51
N THR A 149 17.04 -8.20 1.51
CA THR A 149 16.39 -8.97 2.60
C THR A 149 14.92 -8.63 2.78
N GLY A 150 14.45 -7.48 2.25
CA GLY A 150 13.04 -7.12 2.36
C GLY A 150 12.63 -5.94 1.49
N ILE A 151 11.31 -5.83 1.32
CA ILE A 151 10.62 -4.72 0.66
C ILE A 151 9.33 -4.41 1.43
N ASN A 152 8.93 -3.14 1.49
CA ASN A 152 7.62 -2.73 2.00
C ASN A 152 6.64 -2.31 0.89
N ASN A 153 5.39 -2.01 1.24
CA ASN A 153 4.36 -1.61 0.28
C ASN A 153 4.60 -0.25 -0.38
N LEU A 154 5.49 0.59 0.16
CA LEU A 154 5.93 1.83 -0.50
C LEU A 154 7.03 1.59 -1.55
N GLY A 155 7.49 0.35 -1.73
CA GLY A 155 8.57 0.03 -2.66
C GLY A 155 9.98 0.33 -2.11
N THR A 156 10.10 0.57 -0.80
CA THR A 156 11.40 0.72 -0.14
C THR A 156 12.04 -0.66 0.04
N VAL A 157 13.28 -0.80 -0.44
CA VAL A 157 14.04 -2.05 -0.40
C VAL A 157 15.21 -1.92 0.56
N VAL A 158 15.46 -2.97 1.34
CA VAL A 158 16.53 -2.98 2.34
C VAL A 158 17.38 -4.24 2.22
N GLY A 159 18.59 -4.15 2.75
CA GLY A 159 19.49 -5.29 2.80
C GLY A 159 20.90 -4.95 3.27
N ARG A 160 21.87 -5.66 2.72
CA ARG A 160 23.30 -5.49 2.97
C ARG A 160 24.03 -5.31 1.64
N SER A 161 24.91 -4.33 1.56
CA SER A 161 25.77 -4.11 0.39
C SER A 161 27.19 -3.81 0.84
N SER A 162 28.17 -4.33 0.10
CA SER A 162 29.58 -4.05 0.37
C SER A 162 29.94 -2.65 -0.11
N ASN A 163 30.69 -1.90 0.69
CA ASN A 163 31.29 -0.62 0.27
C ASN A 163 32.75 -0.75 -0.17
N GLY A 164 33.22 -1.98 -0.41
CA GLY A 164 34.61 -2.30 -0.75
C GLY A 164 35.52 -2.51 0.47
N ILE A 165 35.06 -2.23 1.69
CA ILE A 165 35.82 -2.44 2.94
C ILE A 165 35.02 -3.30 3.91
N THR A 166 33.79 -2.90 4.18
CA THR A 166 32.86 -3.55 5.10
C THR A 166 31.51 -3.69 4.44
N ASP A 167 30.68 -4.54 5.01
CA ASP A 167 29.30 -4.58 4.59
C ASP A 167 28.41 -3.65 5.40
N ARG A 168 27.48 -3.02 4.70
CA ARG A 168 26.68 -1.93 5.21
C ARG A 168 25.20 -2.20 4.98
N ALA A 169 24.38 -1.85 5.97
CA ALA A 169 22.93 -1.81 5.78
C ALA A 169 22.60 -0.74 4.72
N PHE A 170 21.77 -1.08 3.74
CA PHE A 170 21.32 -0.13 2.73
C PHE A 170 19.81 0.08 2.78
N ILE A 171 19.40 1.22 2.25
CA ILE A 171 18.04 1.54 1.84
C ILE A 171 18.05 1.93 0.36
N TRP A 172 17.04 1.49 -0.39
CA TRP A 172 16.87 1.80 -1.81
C TRP A 172 15.42 2.21 -2.09
N THR A 173 15.26 3.22 -2.94
CA THR A 173 13.98 3.58 -3.58
C THR A 173 14.23 3.86 -5.06
N GLU A 174 13.18 3.80 -5.88
CA GLU A 174 13.28 4.11 -7.32
C GLU A 174 13.80 5.53 -7.57
N GLN A 175 13.42 6.49 -6.72
CA GLN A 175 13.84 7.88 -6.85
C GLN A 175 15.30 8.10 -6.44
N ASP A 176 15.74 7.38 -5.42
CA ASP A 176 16.97 7.71 -4.70
C ASP A 176 18.15 6.80 -5.00
N GLY A 177 17.89 5.63 -5.59
CA GLY A 177 18.88 4.58 -5.76
C GLY A 177 19.34 3.98 -4.43
N ILE A 178 20.41 3.18 -4.48
CA ILE A 178 20.97 2.54 -3.28
C ILE A 178 21.75 3.55 -2.44
N ARG A 179 21.50 3.56 -1.13
CA ARG A 179 22.18 4.43 -0.16
C ARG A 179 22.50 3.68 1.13
N ASP A 180 23.62 4.03 1.77
CA ASP A 180 23.94 3.54 3.12
C ASP A 180 22.87 4.07 4.10
N LEU A 181 22.41 3.23 5.02
CA LEU A 181 21.38 3.58 6.00
C LEU A 181 21.87 4.61 7.05
N GLY A 182 23.17 4.89 7.10
CA GLY A 182 23.77 5.90 7.97
C GLY A 182 24.03 5.41 9.40
N LEU A 183 24.30 4.11 9.55
CA LEU A 183 24.61 3.50 10.86
C LEU A 183 26.06 3.78 11.28
N PRO A 184 26.42 3.65 12.58
CA PRO A 184 27.81 3.78 13.02
C PRO A 184 28.79 2.94 12.20
N GLU A 185 30.07 3.37 12.16
CA GLU A 185 31.12 2.66 11.41
C GLU A 185 31.26 1.20 11.84
N GLY A 186 31.59 0.31 10.90
CA GLY A 186 31.70 -1.13 11.10
C GLY A 186 30.71 -1.94 10.26
N ASN A 187 30.64 -3.25 10.50
CA ASN A 187 29.71 -4.10 9.75
C ASN A 187 28.27 -3.87 10.19
N SER A 188 27.38 -3.70 9.23
CA SER A 188 25.94 -3.61 9.46
C SER A 188 25.12 -4.28 8.35
N SER A 189 23.89 -4.64 8.68
CA SER A 189 22.95 -5.26 7.73
C SER A 189 21.51 -5.00 8.15
N ALA A 190 20.66 -4.62 7.21
CA ALA A 190 19.21 -4.64 7.40
C ALA A 190 18.66 -6.04 7.12
N GLY A 191 17.81 -6.55 8.01
CA GLY A 191 17.21 -7.88 7.92
C GLY A 191 15.74 -7.88 7.51
N LYS A 192 14.97 -6.87 7.91
CA LYS A 192 13.53 -6.77 7.58
C LYS A 192 13.06 -5.32 7.66
N ILE A 193 12.02 -4.99 6.91
CA ILE A 193 11.33 -3.70 6.93
C ILE A 193 9.82 -3.94 7.09
N ASN A 194 9.12 -3.09 7.82
CA ASN A 194 7.66 -3.09 7.92
C ASN A 194 7.04 -1.98 7.04
N ASN A 195 5.70 -1.95 6.93
CA ASN A 195 5.02 -0.98 6.07
C ASN A 195 5.07 0.47 6.57
N ALA A 196 5.34 0.68 7.86
CA ALA A 196 5.61 2.00 8.42
C ALA A 196 7.05 2.51 8.12
N GLY A 197 7.89 1.70 7.46
CA GLY A 197 9.27 2.04 7.14
C GLY A 197 10.27 1.80 8.27
N ALA A 198 9.87 1.12 9.35
CA ALA A 198 10.78 0.69 10.40
C ALA A 198 11.62 -0.50 9.91
N ILE A 199 12.94 -0.40 10.10
CA ILE A 199 13.92 -1.37 9.64
C ILE A 199 14.59 -2.01 10.84
N ILE A 200 14.62 -3.35 10.89
CA ILE A 200 15.41 -4.09 11.88
C ILE A 200 16.65 -4.68 11.24
N GLY A 201 17.72 -4.77 12.02
CA GLY A 201 18.97 -5.32 11.53
C GLY A 201 19.98 -5.59 12.63
N ARG A 202 21.22 -5.81 12.22
CA ARG A 202 22.37 -6.00 13.10
C ARG A 202 23.47 -5.03 12.75
N TYR A 203 24.22 -4.60 13.75
CA TYR A 203 25.41 -3.81 13.57
C TYR A 203 26.49 -4.22 14.57
N THR A 204 27.74 -3.86 14.29
CA THR A 204 28.87 -4.06 15.19
C THR A 204 29.04 -2.82 16.06
N THR A 205 29.03 -2.99 17.38
CA THR A 205 29.26 -1.89 18.32
C THR A 205 30.73 -1.46 18.32
N THR A 206 31.04 -0.35 18.98
CA THR A 206 32.43 0.11 19.20
C THR A 206 33.27 -0.87 20.03
N THR A 207 32.63 -1.76 20.80
CA THR A 207 33.27 -2.83 21.58
C THR A 207 33.46 -4.11 20.78
N GLY A 208 32.98 -4.17 19.53
CA GLY A 208 33.06 -5.36 18.66
C GLY A 208 31.91 -6.35 18.84
N GLU A 209 30.88 -6.00 19.62
CA GLU A 209 29.71 -6.85 19.88
C GLU A 209 28.69 -6.73 18.75
N SER A 210 27.89 -7.78 18.52
CA SER A 210 26.88 -7.78 17.44
C SER A 210 25.50 -7.49 18.01
N HIS A 211 25.05 -6.24 17.90
CA HIS A 211 23.79 -5.80 18.48
C HIS A 211 22.69 -5.70 17.42
N GLY A 212 21.46 -5.92 17.88
CA GLY A 212 20.26 -5.69 17.09
C GLY A 212 19.87 -4.22 17.14
N TYR A 213 19.32 -3.69 16.05
CA TYR A 213 18.79 -2.33 16.02
C TYR A 213 17.40 -2.29 15.41
N VAL A 214 16.66 -1.24 15.74
CA VAL A 214 15.53 -0.72 14.96
C VAL A 214 15.89 0.66 14.45
N TRP A 215 15.61 0.95 13.19
CA TRP A 215 15.82 2.25 12.56
C TRP A 215 14.49 2.76 12.03
N THR A 216 14.20 4.03 12.22
CA THR A 216 13.06 4.71 11.59
C THR A 216 13.54 5.98 10.88
N PRO A 217 12.81 6.46 9.85
CA PRO A 217 13.16 7.70 9.18
C PRO A 217 13.19 8.92 10.11
N THR A 218 12.39 8.90 11.18
CA THR A 218 12.21 10.04 12.10
C THR A 218 13.17 10.00 13.29
N GLU A 219 13.49 8.82 13.82
CA GLU A 219 14.32 8.68 15.04
C GLU A 219 15.75 8.20 14.72
N GLY A 220 16.01 7.76 13.49
CA GLY A 220 17.26 7.11 13.13
C GLY A 220 17.42 5.76 13.83
N MET A 221 18.67 5.37 14.10
CA MET A 221 18.99 4.09 14.70
C MET A 221 18.80 4.09 16.22
N ARG A 222 18.15 3.04 16.74
CA ARG A 222 18.04 2.69 18.15
C ARG A 222 18.56 1.28 18.38
N ASP A 223 19.51 1.12 19.29
CA ASP A 223 19.97 -0.17 19.78
C ASP A 223 18.83 -0.86 20.59
N LEU A 224 18.60 -2.15 20.32
CA LEU A 224 17.61 -2.96 21.04
C LEU A 224 18.13 -3.45 22.40
N GLY A 225 19.44 -3.45 22.60
CA GLY A 225 20.13 -4.06 23.74
C GLY A 225 20.26 -5.58 23.60
N THR A 226 20.57 -6.23 24.73
CA THR A 226 20.68 -7.70 24.86
C THR A 226 19.98 -8.17 26.13
N LEU A 227 19.80 -9.49 26.29
CA LEU A 227 19.36 -10.11 27.55
C LEU A 227 20.51 -10.23 28.58
N GLY A 228 21.49 -9.33 28.52
CA GLY A 228 22.66 -9.30 29.39
C GLY A 228 23.90 -10.02 28.85
N GLY A 229 23.83 -10.62 27.66
CA GLY A 229 24.98 -11.17 26.93
C GLY A 229 25.52 -10.20 25.87
N THR A 230 26.29 -10.74 24.91
CA THR A 230 27.09 -9.94 23.94
C THR A 230 26.48 -9.81 22.55
N SER A 231 25.27 -10.33 22.31
CA SER A 231 24.69 -10.25 20.97
C SER A 231 23.18 -10.36 20.91
N THR A 232 22.58 -9.66 19.95
CA THR A 232 21.15 -9.71 19.62
C THR A 232 20.96 -9.78 18.11
N GLY A 233 20.07 -10.66 17.68
CA GLY A 233 19.67 -10.81 16.28
C GLY A 233 18.17 -10.78 16.12
N PRO A 234 17.56 -9.60 15.85
CA PRO A 234 16.15 -9.54 15.47
C PRO A 234 15.96 -10.24 14.11
N SER A 235 14.86 -10.96 13.94
CA SER A 235 14.53 -11.67 12.69
C SER A 235 13.10 -11.41 12.20
N ALA A 236 12.24 -10.88 13.06
CA ALA A 236 10.87 -10.55 12.69
C ALA A 236 10.46 -9.18 13.25
N ILE A 237 9.71 -8.42 12.45
CA ILE A 237 9.05 -7.17 12.82
C ILE A 237 7.60 -7.20 12.28
N SER A 238 6.64 -6.69 13.07
CA SER A 238 5.25 -6.46 12.70
C SER A 238 5.02 -5.00 12.27
N ASP A 239 3.88 -4.68 11.64
CA ASP A 239 3.57 -3.32 11.21
C ASP A 239 3.31 -2.36 12.39
N SER A 240 2.81 -2.90 13.51
CA SER A 240 2.69 -2.23 14.81
C SER A 240 4.01 -2.07 15.58
N GLY A 241 5.13 -2.58 15.07
CA GLY A 241 6.47 -2.39 15.64
C GLY A 241 6.87 -3.38 16.73
N TRP A 242 6.18 -4.51 16.87
CA TRP A 242 6.70 -5.64 17.64
C TRP A 242 7.87 -6.27 16.93
N ILE A 243 8.96 -6.52 17.66
CA ILE A 243 10.18 -7.14 17.15
C ILE A 243 10.42 -8.43 17.91
N ALA A 244 10.76 -9.50 17.20
CA ALA A 244 11.15 -10.77 17.81
C ALA A 244 12.44 -11.31 17.18
N GLY A 245 13.17 -12.11 17.95
CA GLY A 245 14.43 -12.69 17.50
C GLY A 245 15.13 -13.48 18.60
N MET A 246 16.44 -13.58 18.49
CA MET A 246 17.29 -14.27 19.45
C MET A 246 18.28 -13.31 20.11
N SER A 247 18.49 -13.42 21.42
CA SER A 247 19.48 -12.63 22.16
C SER A 247 20.26 -13.50 23.14
N ARG A 248 21.56 -13.24 23.30
CA ARG A 248 22.39 -13.92 24.29
C ARG A 248 22.06 -13.40 25.68
N SER A 249 21.81 -14.31 26.61
CA SER A 249 21.65 -14.03 28.03
C SER A 249 23.01 -13.94 28.75
N THR A 250 23.00 -13.58 30.04
CA THR A 250 24.21 -13.55 30.89
C THR A 250 24.92 -14.90 31.01
N ASP A 251 24.19 -16.01 30.82
CA ASP A 251 24.78 -17.37 30.82
C ASP A 251 25.42 -17.76 29.47
N GLY A 252 25.39 -16.86 28.48
CA GLY A 252 25.91 -17.07 27.13
C GLY A 252 24.95 -17.81 26.19
N THR A 253 23.82 -18.32 26.69
CA THR A 253 22.83 -19.04 25.90
C THR A 253 21.98 -18.07 25.07
N SER A 254 21.67 -18.47 23.83
CA SER A 254 20.78 -17.71 22.96
C SER A 254 19.33 -18.01 23.32
N ARG A 255 18.58 -16.99 23.75
CA ARG A 255 17.18 -17.06 24.17
C ARG A 255 16.28 -16.31 23.17
N PRO A 256 15.08 -16.84 22.86
CA PRO A 256 14.11 -16.08 22.07
C PRO A 256 13.64 -14.86 22.87
N PHE A 257 13.42 -13.73 22.19
CA PHE A 257 12.93 -12.51 22.80
C PHE A 257 11.80 -11.88 21.99
N ILE A 258 11.02 -11.04 22.67
CA ILE A 258 10.14 -10.03 22.07
C ILE A 258 10.55 -8.64 22.56
N TRP A 259 10.37 -7.63 21.72
CA TRP A 259 10.68 -6.24 22.01
C TRP A 259 9.60 -5.32 21.43
N ASN A 260 9.29 -4.24 22.15
CA ASN A 260 8.63 -3.08 21.58
C ASN A 260 9.19 -1.80 22.23
N SER A 261 8.86 -0.65 21.66
CA SER A 261 9.38 0.65 22.12
C SER A 261 8.95 1.01 23.55
N ALA A 262 7.78 0.53 23.99
CA ALA A 262 7.18 0.84 25.29
C ALA A 262 7.70 -0.03 26.45
N GLY A 263 7.95 -1.31 26.20
CA GLY A 263 8.30 -2.34 27.18
C GLY A 263 9.75 -2.81 27.10
N GLY A 264 10.48 -2.48 26.03
CA GLY A 264 11.85 -2.96 25.83
C GLY A 264 11.92 -4.46 25.54
N MET A 265 13.10 -5.05 25.74
CA MET A 265 13.34 -6.47 25.45
C MET A 265 12.87 -7.36 26.61
N VAL A 266 12.13 -8.41 26.27
CA VAL A 266 11.65 -9.44 27.20
C VAL A 266 11.99 -10.81 26.65
N GLU A 267 12.54 -11.69 27.49
CA GLU A 267 12.78 -13.10 27.16
C GLU A 267 11.45 -13.85 27.01
N ILE A 268 11.36 -14.70 25.99
CA ILE A 268 10.25 -15.64 25.79
C ILE A 268 10.56 -16.95 26.53
N PRO A 269 9.82 -17.32 27.58
CA PRO A 269 10.08 -18.55 28.32
C PRO A 269 9.75 -19.78 27.48
N VAL A 270 10.71 -20.69 27.31
CA VAL A 270 10.48 -21.98 26.64
C VAL A 270 10.49 -23.08 27.71
N PRO A 271 9.40 -23.86 27.89
CA PRO A 271 9.28 -24.84 28.96
C PRO A 271 10.05 -26.15 28.69
N TRP A 272 11.09 -26.09 27.86
CA TRP A 272 11.90 -27.21 27.38
C TRP A 272 13.38 -26.85 27.44
N THR A 273 14.23 -27.86 27.62
CA THR A 273 15.67 -27.73 27.37
C THR A 273 15.92 -27.78 25.87
N TYR A 274 16.70 -26.84 25.35
CA TYR A 274 17.06 -26.73 23.93
C TYR A 274 18.50 -26.25 23.79
N ASP A 275 19.10 -26.56 22.66
CA ASP A 275 20.43 -26.09 22.28
C ASP A 275 20.35 -24.85 21.38
N SER A 276 19.29 -24.74 20.58
CA SER A 276 19.04 -23.57 19.74
C SER A 276 17.55 -23.31 19.56
N CYS A 277 17.20 -22.05 19.27
CA CYS A 277 15.89 -21.67 18.75
C CYS A 277 16.04 -20.70 17.56
N GLY A 278 14.97 -20.56 16.79
CA GLY A 278 14.85 -19.59 15.71
C GLY A 278 13.42 -19.03 15.64
N VAL A 279 13.30 -17.71 15.50
CA VAL A 279 12.00 -17.03 15.35
C VAL A 279 11.64 -16.96 13.87
N LEU A 280 10.42 -17.43 13.54
CA LEU A 280 9.85 -17.46 12.20
C LEU A 280 9.02 -16.23 11.88
N GLY A 281 8.35 -15.64 12.89
CA GLY A 281 7.51 -14.47 12.68
C GLY A 281 6.96 -13.87 13.97
N VAL A 282 6.51 -12.63 13.87
CA VAL A 282 5.74 -11.91 14.88
C VAL A 282 4.58 -11.19 14.19
N ASN A 283 3.38 -11.22 14.78
CA ASN A 283 2.22 -10.50 14.25
C ASN A 283 1.93 -9.22 15.05
N ASP A 284 0.91 -8.46 14.65
CA ASP A 284 0.58 -7.17 15.27
C ASP A 284 0.02 -7.26 16.70
N TYR A 285 -0.37 -8.45 17.13
CA TYR A 285 -0.76 -8.72 18.52
C TYR A 285 0.42 -9.12 19.41
N GLY A 286 1.64 -9.17 18.87
CA GLY A 286 2.83 -9.63 19.58
C GLY A 286 2.91 -11.16 19.72
N GLN A 287 2.12 -11.92 18.94
CA GLN A 287 2.25 -13.38 18.89
C GLN A 287 3.52 -13.77 18.12
N VAL A 288 4.37 -14.59 18.74
CA VAL A 288 5.64 -15.04 18.16
C VAL A 288 5.55 -16.51 17.76
N LEU A 289 5.83 -16.80 16.49
CA LEU A 289 6.00 -18.15 15.96
C LEU A 289 7.50 -18.47 15.94
N PHE A 290 7.92 -19.59 16.54
CA PHE A 290 9.33 -19.95 16.62
C PHE A 290 9.53 -21.46 16.74
N ASN A 291 10.75 -21.93 16.55
CA ASN A 291 11.14 -23.32 16.73
C ASN A 291 12.35 -23.45 17.66
N CYS A 292 12.48 -24.58 18.33
CA CYS A 292 13.66 -24.92 19.12
C CYS A 292 14.12 -26.36 18.84
N ALA A 293 15.42 -26.63 18.98
CA ALA A 293 16.02 -27.93 18.68
C ALA A 293 17.02 -28.39 19.74
N THR A 294 17.18 -29.72 19.86
CA THR A 294 18.21 -30.40 20.67
C THR A 294 19.12 -31.27 19.79
N PHE A 295 20.44 -31.11 19.93
CA PHE A 295 21.49 -31.77 19.17
C PHE A 295 22.37 -32.73 20.00
N VAL A 296 22.32 -32.68 21.33
CA VAL A 296 23.33 -33.38 22.16
C VAL A 296 23.06 -34.87 22.41
N SER A 297 21.88 -35.41 22.10
CA SER A 297 21.68 -36.87 22.06
C SER A 297 20.55 -37.28 21.12
N PRO A 298 20.73 -38.31 20.27
CA PRO A 298 19.65 -38.88 19.49
C PRO A 298 18.45 -39.32 20.38
N PRO A 299 17.20 -39.13 19.92
CA PRO A 299 16.84 -38.55 18.63
C PRO A 299 16.95 -37.02 18.63
N TYR A 300 17.49 -36.45 17.54
CA TYR A 300 17.40 -35.02 17.25
C TYR A 300 15.93 -34.63 17.21
N GLN A 301 15.53 -33.65 18.02
CA GLN A 301 14.15 -33.15 18.05
C GLN A 301 14.16 -31.66 17.71
N GLN A 302 13.34 -31.29 16.73
CA GLN A 302 12.96 -29.91 16.45
C GLN A 302 11.48 -29.78 16.76
N ARG A 303 11.10 -28.74 17.50
CA ARG A 303 9.72 -28.46 17.90
C ARG A 303 9.35 -27.04 17.57
N PHE A 304 8.07 -26.81 17.33
CA PHE A 304 7.53 -25.49 17.01
C PHE A 304 6.60 -25.01 18.10
N PHE A 305 6.62 -23.70 18.32
CA PHE A 305 5.96 -23.06 19.43
C PHE A 305 5.29 -21.77 18.96
N VAL A 306 4.20 -21.44 19.65
CA VAL A 306 3.58 -20.12 19.60
C VAL A 306 3.67 -19.52 20.99
N TRP A 307 4.23 -18.31 21.10
CA TRP A 307 4.18 -17.54 22.34
C TRP A 307 3.22 -16.37 22.19
N ARG A 308 2.43 -16.10 23.23
CA ARG A 308 1.63 -14.89 23.35
C ARG A 308 1.85 -14.21 24.69
N PRO A 309 1.73 -12.87 24.75
CA PRO A 309 1.84 -12.13 26.00
C PRO A 309 0.85 -12.56 27.09
N ASP A 310 -0.36 -12.96 26.69
CA ASP A 310 -1.48 -13.29 27.59
C ASP A 310 -1.52 -14.77 28.00
N SER A 311 -1.12 -15.69 27.11
CA SER A 311 -1.22 -17.14 27.34
C SER A 311 0.12 -17.86 27.50
N GLY A 312 1.25 -17.19 27.25
CA GLY A 312 2.58 -17.81 27.29
C GLY A 312 2.86 -18.74 26.10
N THR A 313 3.83 -19.65 26.28
CA THR A 313 4.32 -20.56 25.21
C THR A 313 3.47 -21.82 25.10
N PHE A 314 2.98 -22.09 23.89
CA PHE A 314 2.26 -23.30 23.50
C PHE A 314 3.11 -24.17 22.56
N ASP A 315 3.24 -25.46 22.88
CA ASP A 315 3.97 -26.45 22.05
C ASP A 315 3.03 -27.04 20.98
N LEU A 316 3.34 -26.79 19.71
CA LEU A 316 2.53 -27.22 18.58
C LEU A 316 2.63 -28.74 18.30
N GLU A 317 3.65 -29.43 18.81
CA GLU A 317 3.73 -30.90 18.72
C GLU A 317 2.63 -31.59 19.55
N THR A 318 1.93 -30.86 20.42
CA THR A 318 0.75 -31.41 21.10
C THR A 318 -0.44 -31.63 20.15
N LEU A 319 -0.40 -31.06 18.95
CA LEU A 319 -1.46 -31.14 17.95
C LEU A 319 -1.30 -32.32 16.98
N GLY A 320 -0.12 -32.92 16.93
CA GLY A 320 0.21 -34.02 16.03
C GLY A 320 1.70 -34.36 16.09
N THR A 321 2.08 -35.52 15.56
CA THR A 321 3.49 -35.89 15.47
C THR A 321 4.14 -35.22 14.27
N ASN A 322 5.35 -34.70 14.43
CA ASN A 322 6.21 -34.30 13.30
C ASN A 322 5.65 -33.07 12.56
N VAL A 323 5.34 -32.01 13.32
CA VAL A 323 4.73 -30.78 12.80
C VAL A 323 5.83 -29.83 12.34
N TRP A 324 5.74 -29.32 11.11
CA TRP A 324 6.62 -28.26 10.59
C TRP A 324 5.80 -27.07 10.14
N VAL A 325 5.82 -25.99 10.90
CA VAL A 325 5.16 -24.73 10.54
C VAL A 325 6.10 -23.80 9.78
N ARG A 326 5.53 -23.00 8.88
CA ARG A 326 6.28 -22.13 7.95
C ARG A 326 5.92 -20.66 8.08
N ALA A 327 4.63 -20.35 8.20
CA ALA A 327 4.15 -18.97 8.19
C ALA A 327 2.93 -18.79 9.09
N GLN A 328 2.70 -17.54 9.48
CA GLN A 328 1.49 -17.09 10.17
C GLN A 328 0.96 -15.81 9.54
N ASN A 329 -0.36 -15.59 9.59
CA ASN A 329 -0.98 -14.32 9.23
C ASN A 329 -1.24 -13.44 10.48
N SER A 330 -1.72 -12.21 10.25
CA SER A 330 -2.04 -11.25 11.32
C SER A 330 -3.08 -11.78 12.33
N SER A 331 -4.04 -12.58 11.87
CA SER A 331 -5.06 -13.22 12.71
C SER A 331 -4.53 -14.39 13.55
N GLY A 332 -3.26 -14.76 13.37
CA GLY A 332 -2.62 -15.84 14.12
C GLY A 332 -2.90 -17.24 13.58
N VAL A 333 -3.49 -17.34 12.37
CA VAL A 333 -3.61 -18.61 11.65
C VAL A 333 -2.24 -19.00 11.11
N ILE A 334 -1.86 -20.26 11.34
CA ILE A 334 -0.54 -20.80 11.01
C ILE A 334 -0.68 -21.85 9.92
N VAL A 335 0.28 -21.90 9.00
CA VAL A 335 0.34 -22.93 7.96
C VAL A 335 1.67 -23.66 7.95
N GLY A 336 1.65 -24.89 7.46
CA GLY A 336 2.85 -25.73 7.41
C GLY A 336 2.59 -27.11 6.82
N SER A 337 3.21 -28.10 7.44
CA SER A 337 3.09 -29.52 7.09
C SER A 337 3.15 -30.42 8.31
N VAL A 338 2.67 -31.65 8.17
CA VAL A 338 2.88 -32.75 9.12
C VAL A 338 3.51 -33.92 8.41
N GLY A 339 4.50 -34.55 9.03
CA GLY A 339 5.13 -35.77 8.51
C GLY A 339 4.30 -37.01 8.78
N LEU A 340 4.18 -37.87 7.78
CA LEU A 340 3.47 -39.14 7.84
C LEU A 340 4.41 -40.32 8.12
N PRO A 341 3.90 -41.45 8.63
CA PRO A 341 4.72 -42.65 8.91
C PRO A 341 5.43 -43.25 7.69
N ASP A 342 4.91 -43.00 6.49
CA ASP A 342 5.47 -43.47 5.22
C ASP A 342 6.57 -42.54 4.65
N GLY A 343 6.91 -41.47 5.38
CA GLY A 343 7.94 -40.49 5.01
C GLY A 343 7.44 -39.33 4.16
N ARG A 344 6.16 -39.31 3.76
CA ARG A 344 5.54 -38.17 3.07
C ARG A 344 5.19 -37.04 4.05
N ARG A 345 4.75 -35.91 3.51
CA ARG A 345 4.19 -34.80 4.29
C ARG A 345 2.82 -34.41 3.77
N HIS A 346 1.94 -33.96 4.65
CA HIS A 346 0.67 -33.33 4.31
C HIS A 346 0.67 -31.86 4.73
N ALA A 347 0.20 -30.98 3.84
CA ALA A 347 0.04 -29.56 4.15
C ALA A 347 -1.05 -29.37 5.22
N VAL A 348 -0.81 -28.49 6.19
CA VAL A 348 -1.76 -28.24 7.28
C VAL A 348 -2.03 -26.76 7.50
N VAL A 349 -3.21 -26.49 8.06
CA VAL A 349 -3.57 -25.20 8.66
C VAL A 349 -3.87 -25.41 10.14
N ILE A 350 -3.34 -24.53 10.97
CA ILE A 350 -3.55 -24.52 12.42
C ILE A 350 -4.27 -23.21 12.76
N ASP A 351 -5.50 -23.34 13.24
CA ASP A 351 -6.33 -22.22 13.64
C ASP A 351 -6.92 -22.48 15.03
N ASN A 352 -6.75 -21.52 15.93
CA ASN A 352 -7.20 -21.61 17.32
C ASN A 352 -6.75 -22.91 18.04
N GLY A 353 -5.51 -23.35 17.78
CA GLY A 353 -4.97 -24.59 18.32
C GLY A 353 -5.55 -25.86 17.71
N ASN A 354 -6.30 -25.77 16.62
CA ASN A 354 -6.81 -26.93 15.88
C ASN A 354 -6.02 -27.12 14.60
N LEU A 355 -5.29 -28.23 14.53
CA LEU A 355 -4.59 -28.65 13.32
C LEU A 355 -5.56 -29.37 12.39
N LYS A 356 -5.64 -28.93 11.13
CA LYS A 356 -6.42 -29.56 10.08
C LYS A 356 -5.52 -29.87 8.89
N ASP A 357 -5.68 -31.07 8.35
CA ASP A 357 -5.07 -31.45 7.09
C ASP A 357 -5.75 -30.69 5.94
N LEU A 358 -4.98 -29.93 5.16
CA LEU A 358 -5.54 -29.17 4.04
C LEU A 358 -6.06 -30.09 2.93
N ASN A 359 -5.58 -31.34 2.84
CA ASN A 359 -6.09 -32.32 1.89
C ASN A 359 -7.55 -32.69 2.15
N ASP A 360 -8.03 -32.56 3.41
CA ASP A 360 -9.43 -32.79 3.77
C ASP A 360 -10.32 -31.56 3.49
N LEU A 361 -9.72 -30.40 3.20
CA LEU A 361 -10.40 -29.11 3.05
C LEU A 361 -10.44 -28.61 1.60
N VAL A 362 -9.78 -29.31 0.67
CA VAL A 362 -9.73 -28.94 -0.75
C VAL A 362 -10.56 -29.86 -1.63
N SER A 363 -11.09 -29.30 -2.71
CA SER A 363 -11.60 -30.07 -3.85
C SER A 363 -10.83 -29.71 -5.12
N GLY A 364 -10.40 -30.71 -5.89
CA GLY A 364 -9.80 -30.51 -7.21
C GLY A 364 -8.28 -30.24 -7.23
N ALA A 365 -7.55 -30.57 -6.16
CA ALA A 365 -6.09 -30.50 -6.17
C ALA A 365 -5.49 -31.46 -7.22
N PRO A 366 -4.41 -31.07 -7.94
CA PRO A 366 -3.79 -31.92 -8.97
C PRO A 366 -3.06 -33.14 -8.38
N ALA A 367 -2.66 -33.05 -7.12
CA ALA A 367 -2.04 -34.09 -6.29
C ALA A 367 -2.22 -33.73 -4.81
N GLU A 368 -1.75 -34.59 -3.91
CA GLU A 368 -1.79 -34.32 -2.47
C GLU A 368 -0.93 -33.10 -2.12
N LEU A 369 -1.50 -32.20 -1.34
CA LEU A 369 -0.82 -31.04 -0.79
C LEU A 369 0.17 -31.50 0.28
N ALA A 370 1.42 -31.07 0.15
CA ALA A 370 2.51 -31.54 1.00
C ALA A 370 3.06 -30.48 1.94
N ASP A 371 3.17 -29.24 1.48
CA ASP A 371 3.63 -28.12 2.29
C ASP A 371 2.81 -26.88 1.98
N ALA A 372 2.25 -26.25 3.01
CA ALA A 372 1.74 -24.88 2.92
C ALA A 372 2.85 -23.91 3.36
N TRP A 373 3.30 -23.07 2.43
CA TRP A 373 4.50 -22.23 2.58
C TRP A 373 4.20 -20.84 3.13
N ALA A 374 3.11 -20.24 2.66
CA ALA A 374 2.74 -18.88 3.03
C ALA A 374 1.21 -18.74 3.11
N ILE A 375 0.76 -17.81 3.94
CA ILE A 375 -0.65 -17.47 4.14
C ILE A 375 -0.81 -15.95 4.13
N SER A 376 -1.82 -15.43 3.43
CA SER A 376 -2.19 -14.02 3.48
C SER A 376 -3.14 -13.73 4.65
N ASP A 377 -3.33 -12.45 4.98
CA ASP A 377 -4.33 -12.04 5.98
C ASP A 377 -5.76 -12.36 5.55
N SER A 378 -6.03 -12.42 4.24
CA SER A 378 -7.31 -12.89 3.69
C SER A 378 -7.48 -14.41 3.68
N GLY A 379 -6.50 -15.18 4.18
CA GLY A 379 -6.56 -16.64 4.27
C GLY A 379 -6.24 -17.37 2.97
N LEU A 380 -5.69 -16.68 1.96
CA LEU A 380 -5.12 -17.34 0.78
C LEU A 380 -3.85 -18.09 1.18
N ILE A 381 -3.67 -19.32 0.68
CA ILE A 381 -2.51 -20.15 1.04
C ILE A 381 -1.72 -20.53 -0.22
N ALA A 382 -0.43 -20.20 -0.27
CA ALA A 382 0.48 -20.72 -1.26
C ALA A 382 1.07 -22.05 -0.77
N ALA A 383 0.87 -23.11 -1.53
CA ALA A 383 1.26 -24.47 -1.15
C ALA A 383 1.97 -25.20 -2.29
N THR A 384 2.64 -26.30 -1.96
CA THR A 384 3.20 -27.24 -2.93
C THR A 384 2.59 -28.61 -2.77
N THR A 385 2.42 -29.32 -3.88
CA THR A 385 2.02 -30.73 -3.88
C THR A 385 3.23 -31.66 -3.79
N ASP A 386 3.06 -32.86 -3.24
CA ASP A 386 4.02 -33.96 -3.38
C ASP A 386 3.45 -35.04 -4.30
N ARG A 387 4.31 -35.72 -5.05
CA ARG A 387 3.95 -36.93 -5.78
C ARG A 387 5.01 -37.98 -5.57
N ALA A 388 4.66 -38.99 -4.79
CA ALA A 388 5.30 -40.29 -4.88
C ALA A 388 5.20 -40.80 -6.34
N ALA A 389 6.36 -41.01 -6.98
CA ALA A 389 6.63 -42.01 -8.02
C ALA A 389 6.70 -41.68 -9.54
N THR A 390 6.65 -40.45 -10.09
CA THR A 390 7.19 -40.21 -11.46
C THR A 390 7.33 -38.73 -11.88
N ILE A 391 8.55 -38.37 -12.32
CA ILE A 391 9.08 -37.32 -13.22
C ILE A 391 8.56 -35.85 -13.12
N ASN A 392 7.46 -35.54 -12.45
CA ASN A 392 7.03 -34.15 -12.19
C ASN A 392 7.21 -33.75 -10.71
N PRO A 393 8.21 -32.92 -10.40
CA PRO A 393 8.55 -32.47 -9.04
C PRO A 393 7.65 -31.32 -8.54
N SER A 394 7.49 -31.21 -7.22
CA SER A 394 6.55 -30.34 -6.46
C SER A 394 5.93 -29.18 -7.24
N ALA A 395 4.62 -29.26 -7.51
CA ALA A 395 3.89 -28.22 -8.21
C ALA A 395 3.44 -27.12 -7.23
N ALA A 396 3.54 -25.85 -7.61
CA ALA A 396 2.98 -24.75 -6.83
C ALA A 396 1.48 -24.60 -7.08
N VAL A 397 0.72 -24.41 -6.01
CA VAL A 397 -0.73 -24.17 -6.05
C VAL A 397 -1.11 -23.01 -5.13
N LEU A 398 -2.20 -22.34 -5.48
CA LEU A 398 -2.87 -21.34 -4.63
C LEU A 398 -4.20 -21.90 -4.13
N LEU A 399 -4.36 -21.93 -2.81
CA LEU A 399 -5.61 -22.29 -2.14
C LEU A 399 -6.40 -21.03 -1.83
N THR A 400 -7.63 -20.96 -2.33
CA THR A 400 -8.54 -19.83 -2.08
C THR A 400 -9.66 -20.26 -1.15
N PRO A 401 -9.81 -19.63 0.03
CA PRO A 401 -10.83 -20.00 1.01
C PRO A 401 -12.23 -19.85 0.42
N GLN A 402 -13.13 -20.76 0.75
CA GLN A 402 -14.52 -20.78 0.31
C GLN A 402 -15.51 -20.52 1.46
N PRO A 403 -16.58 -19.73 1.22
CA PRO A 403 -16.78 -18.93 0.00
C PRO A 403 -15.68 -17.87 -0.15
N VAL A 404 -15.23 -17.62 -1.40
CA VAL A 404 -14.16 -16.65 -1.74
C VAL A 404 -14.34 -15.38 -0.91
N ALA A 405 -13.25 -14.90 -0.29
CA ALA A 405 -13.23 -13.61 0.39
C ALA A 405 -13.98 -12.59 -0.48
N PRO A 406 -14.97 -11.91 0.08
CA PRO A 406 -15.97 -11.29 -0.76
C PRO A 406 -15.35 -10.12 -1.54
N PRO A 407 -15.86 -9.80 -2.74
CA PRO A 407 -15.14 -8.94 -3.68
C PRO A 407 -14.94 -7.52 -3.12
N PRO A 408 -14.00 -6.71 -3.66
CA PRO A 408 -13.87 -5.31 -3.28
C PRO A 408 -15.22 -4.60 -3.21
N GLY A 409 -15.46 -3.89 -2.12
CA GLY A 409 -16.76 -3.29 -1.84
C GLY A 409 -17.75 -4.19 -1.09
N TYR A 410 -17.40 -5.42 -0.72
CA TYR A 410 -18.30 -6.24 0.11
C TYR A 410 -18.65 -5.54 1.43
N THR A 411 -19.94 -5.47 1.70
CA THR A 411 -20.51 -4.80 2.86
C THR A 411 -21.14 -5.86 3.76
N PRO A 412 -20.43 -6.32 4.81
CA PRO A 412 -20.92 -7.36 5.71
C PRO A 412 -22.10 -6.88 6.57
N LEU A 413 -22.88 -7.84 7.09
CA LEU A 413 -23.91 -7.60 8.10
C LEU A 413 -23.20 -7.23 9.42
N GLY A 414 -23.69 -6.20 10.12
CA GLY A 414 -23.16 -5.82 11.44
C GLY A 414 -23.26 -4.34 11.72
N THR A 415 -22.70 -3.92 12.85
CA THR A 415 -22.67 -2.51 13.29
C THR A 415 -21.28 -1.92 13.09
N ALA A 416 -21.21 -0.61 12.81
CA ALA A 416 -19.95 0.12 12.59
C ALA A 416 -19.06 -0.56 11.53
N ILE A 417 -19.61 -0.74 10.33
CA ILE A 417 -18.91 -1.36 9.21
C ILE A 417 -18.12 -0.31 8.45
N ASP A 418 -16.80 -0.39 8.53
CA ASP A 418 -15.86 0.46 7.80
C ASP A 418 -15.49 -0.14 6.44
N LEU A 419 -15.46 0.68 5.40
CA LEU A 419 -15.04 0.33 4.04
C LEU A 419 -14.11 1.40 3.49
N ASP A 420 -12.98 0.98 2.93
CA ASP A 420 -12.11 1.82 2.12
C ASP A 420 -12.28 1.48 0.65
N LEU A 421 -12.79 2.45 -0.12
CA LEU A 421 -13.02 2.32 -1.55
C LEU A 421 -12.04 3.20 -2.34
N VAL A 422 -11.78 2.81 -3.59
CA VAL A 422 -10.93 3.55 -4.51
C VAL A 422 -11.74 3.91 -5.75
N ALA A 423 -11.79 5.20 -6.06
CA ALA A 423 -12.41 5.72 -7.28
C ALA A 423 -11.33 6.07 -8.30
N THR A 424 -11.47 5.60 -9.54
CA THR A 424 -10.66 6.10 -10.67
C THR A 424 -11.26 7.41 -11.18
N LEU A 425 -10.50 8.49 -11.09
CA LEU A 425 -10.90 9.83 -11.50
C LEU A 425 -10.91 9.97 -13.04
N PRO A 426 -11.62 10.98 -13.60
CA PRO A 426 -11.70 11.20 -15.05
C PRO A 426 -10.35 11.41 -15.75
N ASP A 427 -9.34 11.86 -15.02
CA ASP A 427 -7.97 12.05 -15.51
C ASP A 427 -7.09 10.78 -15.44
N GLY A 428 -7.64 9.66 -14.96
CA GLY A 428 -6.97 8.38 -14.80
C GLY A 428 -6.22 8.19 -13.48
N THR A 429 -6.22 9.19 -12.59
CA THR A 429 -5.67 9.06 -11.23
C THR A 429 -6.67 8.38 -10.29
N THR A 430 -6.29 8.13 -9.04
CA THR A 430 -7.14 7.45 -8.04
C THR A 430 -7.39 8.33 -6.83
N SER A 431 -8.62 8.34 -6.33
CA SER A 431 -9.01 8.97 -5.06
C SER A 431 -9.54 7.94 -4.07
N PHE A 432 -9.22 8.11 -2.79
CA PHE A 432 -9.69 7.25 -1.70
C PHE A 432 -10.98 7.80 -1.10
N VAL A 433 -11.91 6.89 -0.81
CA VAL A 433 -13.20 7.19 -0.16
C VAL A 433 -13.40 6.22 0.98
N ALA A 434 -13.39 6.72 2.22
CA ALA A 434 -13.68 5.93 3.41
C ALA A 434 -15.17 6.05 3.76
N LEU A 435 -15.80 4.94 4.14
CA LEU A 435 -17.20 4.88 4.53
C LEU A 435 -17.37 4.09 5.82
N THR A 436 -18.25 4.55 6.70
CA THR A 436 -18.64 3.84 7.92
C THR A 436 -20.16 3.74 8.00
N PHE A 437 -20.72 2.54 7.86
CA PHE A 437 -22.14 2.29 8.11
C PHE A 437 -22.38 2.09 9.61
N SER A 438 -23.37 2.79 10.20
CA SER A 438 -23.75 2.55 11.59
C SER A 438 -24.28 1.13 11.82
N GLU A 439 -25.10 0.63 10.90
CA GLU A 439 -25.64 -0.74 10.93
C GLU A 439 -26.02 -1.21 9.52
N VAL A 440 -25.55 -2.40 9.14
CA VAL A 440 -25.93 -3.12 7.93
C VAL A 440 -26.82 -4.29 8.34
N THR A 441 -28.05 -4.34 7.82
CA THR A 441 -29.07 -5.35 8.13
C THR A 441 -29.18 -6.44 7.07
N THR A 442 -28.65 -6.22 5.87
CA THR A 442 -28.51 -7.23 4.81
C THR A 442 -27.18 -7.01 4.11
N THR A 443 -26.38 -8.07 3.97
CA THR A 443 -25.10 -8.01 3.25
C THR A 443 -25.28 -7.56 1.79
N GLY A 444 -24.24 -6.97 1.22
CA GLY A 444 -24.25 -6.57 -0.19
C GLY A 444 -22.89 -6.10 -0.68
N GLN A 445 -22.90 -5.26 -1.70
CA GLN A 445 -21.71 -4.61 -2.24
C GLN A 445 -21.92 -3.12 -2.33
N THR A 446 -20.96 -2.36 -1.83
CA THR A 446 -20.85 -0.91 -1.95
C THR A 446 -19.71 -0.58 -2.90
N ALA A 447 -19.98 0.28 -3.86
CA ALA A 447 -19.01 0.71 -4.85
C ALA A 447 -19.02 2.24 -4.97
N VAL A 448 -17.90 2.78 -5.44
CA VAL A 448 -17.77 4.19 -5.80
C VAL A 448 -17.29 4.29 -7.24
N THR A 449 -17.90 5.19 -8.01
CA THR A 449 -17.42 5.59 -9.34
C THR A 449 -17.25 7.09 -9.39
N ALA A 450 -16.29 7.58 -10.16
CA ALA A 450 -16.09 9.01 -10.37
C ALA A 450 -16.38 9.40 -11.83
N SER A 451 -16.92 10.59 -12.02
CA SER A 451 -17.36 11.12 -13.32
C SER A 451 -17.11 12.63 -13.38
N ASP A 452 -16.87 13.17 -14.58
CA ASP A 452 -16.87 14.61 -14.83
C ASP A 452 -18.28 15.14 -15.18
N GLN A 453 -19.26 14.25 -15.33
CA GLN A 453 -20.67 14.56 -15.58
C GLN A 453 -21.51 14.42 -14.31
N GLY A 454 -22.33 15.43 -14.01
CA GLY A 454 -23.23 15.45 -12.85
C GLY A 454 -24.16 16.67 -12.83
N ALA A 455 -25.02 16.75 -11.83
CA ALA A 455 -25.92 17.90 -11.63
C ALA A 455 -25.11 19.17 -11.31
N PRO A 456 -25.47 20.34 -11.85
CA PRO A 456 -24.72 21.58 -11.60
C PRO A 456 -24.55 21.85 -10.10
N PRO A 457 -23.37 22.31 -9.64
CA PRO A 457 -23.15 22.62 -8.24
C PRO A 457 -24.10 23.74 -7.77
N PRO A 458 -24.45 23.77 -6.47
CA PRO A 458 -25.36 24.78 -5.92
C PRO A 458 -24.81 26.20 -6.10
N THR A 459 -25.71 27.19 -6.18
CA THR A 459 -25.35 28.60 -6.40
C THR A 459 -24.34 29.08 -5.36
N GLY A 460 -23.24 29.70 -5.81
CA GLY A 460 -22.14 30.15 -4.95
C GLY A 460 -21.06 29.11 -4.69
N PHE A 461 -21.16 27.91 -5.28
CA PHE A 461 -20.15 26.87 -5.20
C PHE A 461 -19.72 26.41 -6.59
N LYS A 462 -18.51 25.86 -6.67
CA LYS A 462 -17.94 25.24 -7.86
C LYS A 462 -17.16 23.99 -7.50
N LEU A 463 -16.95 23.12 -8.49
CA LEU A 463 -16.08 21.95 -8.35
C LEU A 463 -14.61 22.35 -8.46
N GLY A 464 -13.74 21.45 -8.02
CA GLY A 464 -12.30 21.53 -8.25
C GLY A 464 -11.94 21.31 -9.73
N VAL A 465 -10.64 21.37 -10.02
CA VAL A 465 -10.09 21.09 -11.35
C VAL A 465 -9.10 19.93 -11.26
N PRO A 466 -9.36 18.78 -11.89
CA PRO A 466 -10.53 18.46 -12.72
C PRO A 466 -11.83 18.39 -11.91
N ALA A 467 -12.96 18.58 -12.60
CA ALA A 467 -14.29 18.46 -12.00
C ALA A 467 -14.59 16.99 -11.72
N VAL A 468 -15.04 16.67 -10.50
CA VAL A 468 -15.30 15.30 -10.07
C VAL A 468 -16.62 15.22 -9.30
N TYR A 469 -17.48 14.32 -9.74
CA TYR A 469 -18.62 13.80 -9.01
C TYR A 469 -18.35 12.34 -8.63
N TYR A 470 -18.72 11.96 -7.41
CA TYR A 470 -18.61 10.59 -6.92
C TYR A 470 -20.01 9.97 -6.82
N ASP A 471 -20.26 8.87 -7.50
CA ASP A 471 -21.48 8.09 -7.32
C ASP A 471 -21.19 6.88 -6.43
N VAL A 472 -21.74 6.91 -5.22
CA VAL A 472 -21.63 5.83 -4.24
C VAL A 472 -22.93 5.05 -4.27
N THR A 473 -22.85 3.74 -4.53
CA THR A 473 -24.01 2.86 -4.60
C THR A 473 -23.80 1.66 -3.70
N THR A 474 -24.89 1.10 -3.16
CA THR A 474 -24.83 -0.15 -2.41
C THR A 474 -26.00 -1.07 -2.73
N THR A 475 -25.74 -2.37 -2.76
CA THR A 475 -26.78 -3.42 -2.75
C THR A 475 -27.08 -3.94 -1.34
N ALA A 476 -26.31 -3.49 -0.33
CA ALA A 476 -26.57 -3.81 1.07
C ALA A 476 -27.80 -3.05 1.58
N THR A 477 -28.52 -3.65 2.52
CA THR A 477 -29.56 -2.92 3.29
C THR A 477 -28.94 -2.45 4.58
N PHE A 478 -29.07 -1.17 4.91
CA PHE A 478 -28.51 -0.58 6.12
C PHE A 478 -29.55 0.27 6.84
N ASN A 479 -29.36 0.44 8.16
CA ASN A 479 -30.15 1.30 9.01
C ASN A 479 -29.26 2.33 9.70
N GLY A 480 -29.80 3.54 9.88
CA GLY A 480 -29.08 4.63 10.50
C GLY A 480 -28.22 5.42 9.51
N SER A 481 -27.09 5.93 9.98
CA SER A 481 -26.25 6.86 9.24
C SER A 481 -25.05 6.19 8.60
N VAL A 482 -24.61 6.72 7.47
CA VAL A 482 -23.33 6.42 6.84
C VAL A 482 -22.44 7.65 6.96
N THR A 483 -21.24 7.50 7.50
CA THR A 483 -20.21 8.56 7.44
C THR A 483 -19.35 8.31 6.22
N LEU A 484 -19.11 9.32 5.40
CA LEU A 484 -18.26 9.24 4.21
C LEU A 484 -17.18 10.30 4.29
N CYS A 485 -15.94 9.95 3.94
CA CYS A 485 -14.80 10.85 3.86
C CYS A 485 -14.17 10.76 2.48
N PHE A 486 -14.05 11.89 1.79
CA PHE A 486 -13.48 12.00 0.45
C PHE A 486 -12.15 12.72 0.49
N GLY A 487 -11.15 12.15 -0.18
CA GLY A 487 -9.86 12.81 -0.40
C GLY A 487 -9.86 13.73 -1.62
N TRP A 488 -8.95 14.70 -1.63
CA TRP A 488 -8.56 15.47 -2.82
C TRP A 488 -7.05 15.47 -3.03
N THR A 489 -6.64 15.81 -4.25
CA THR A 489 -5.22 16.01 -4.58
C THR A 489 -4.82 17.47 -4.38
N GLU A 490 -3.57 17.69 -3.98
CA GLU A 490 -3.03 19.04 -3.75
C GLU A 490 -3.17 19.92 -5.00
N GLY A 491 -3.76 21.11 -4.83
CA GLY A 491 -3.97 22.06 -5.92
C GLY A 491 -5.21 21.80 -6.78
N GLN A 492 -6.01 20.77 -6.48
CA GLN A 492 -7.33 20.54 -7.11
C GLN A 492 -8.32 21.67 -6.78
N TYR A 493 -8.19 22.27 -5.60
CA TYR A 493 -9.01 23.37 -5.10
C TYR A 493 -8.13 24.57 -4.75
N GLN A 494 -8.68 25.78 -4.83
CA GLN A 494 -7.93 27.00 -4.50
C GLN A 494 -7.98 27.31 -3.00
N ASN A 495 -9.09 26.99 -2.33
CA ASN A 495 -9.25 27.20 -0.89
C ASN A 495 -9.67 25.91 -0.18
N GLU A 496 -8.68 25.06 0.11
CA GLU A 496 -8.88 23.72 0.67
C GLU A 496 -9.52 23.73 2.06
N ALA A 497 -9.21 24.73 2.89
CA ALA A 497 -9.81 24.89 4.22
C ALA A 497 -11.31 25.24 4.20
N ALA A 498 -11.84 25.68 3.05
CA ALA A 498 -13.24 26.03 2.87
C ALA A 498 -14.02 25.05 1.99
N ILE A 499 -13.44 23.88 1.68
CA ILE A 499 -14.12 22.82 0.94
C ILE A 499 -15.38 22.39 1.71
N ARG A 500 -16.40 21.99 0.96
CA ARG A 500 -17.63 21.38 1.47
C ARG A 500 -17.92 20.10 0.73
N LEU A 501 -18.41 19.10 1.46
CA LEU A 501 -18.96 17.87 0.91
C LEU A 501 -20.47 18.02 0.76
N PHE A 502 -20.92 17.99 -0.50
CA PHE A 502 -22.33 18.02 -0.84
C PHE A 502 -22.82 16.65 -1.27
N HIS A 503 -24.07 16.36 -0.93
CA HIS A 503 -24.79 15.13 -1.23
C HIS A 503 -26.06 15.45 -2.03
N TYR A 504 -26.27 14.78 -3.15
CA TYR A 504 -27.39 15.04 -4.05
C TYR A 504 -28.60 14.18 -3.68
N GLU A 505 -29.48 14.72 -2.85
CA GLU A 505 -30.68 14.02 -2.36
C GLU A 505 -31.96 14.74 -2.81
N GLY A 506 -32.96 13.98 -3.28
CA GLY A 506 -34.27 14.54 -3.63
C GLY A 506 -34.25 15.55 -4.80
N GLY A 507 -33.21 15.54 -5.64
CA GLY A 507 -33.04 16.47 -6.76
C GLY A 507 -32.39 17.80 -6.37
N ALA A 508 -31.78 17.89 -5.18
CA ALA A 508 -31.06 19.06 -4.72
C ALA A 508 -29.74 18.68 -4.05
N TRP A 509 -28.77 19.59 -4.09
CA TRP A 509 -27.52 19.46 -3.36
C TRP A 509 -27.69 19.92 -1.91
N VAL A 510 -27.35 19.04 -0.96
CA VAL A 510 -27.39 19.31 0.48
C VAL A 510 -25.95 19.31 1.01
N ASP A 511 -25.58 20.33 1.78
CA ASP A 511 -24.28 20.37 2.46
C ASP A 511 -24.32 19.38 3.64
N VAL A 512 -23.49 18.35 3.58
CA VAL A 512 -23.41 17.29 4.59
C VAL A 512 -22.08 17.33 5.34
N THR A 513 -21.29 18.39 5.16
CA THR A 513 -19.95 18.52 5.73
C THR A 513 -19.99 18.46 7.25
N THR A 514 -19.32 17.48 7.84
CA THR A 514 -19.13 17.36 9.29
C THR A 514 -17.73 17.79 9.71
N SER A 515 -16.72 17.53 8.87
CA SER A 515 -15.33 17.95 9.12
C SER A 515 -14.55 18.16 7.83
N VAL A 516 -13.57 19.05 7.89
CA VAL A 516 -12.58 19.29 6.83
C VAL A 516 -11.21 19.29 7.47
N ASP A 517 -10.34 18.39 7.00
CA ASP A 517 -8.94 18.32 7.37
C ASP A 517 -8.11 18.66 6.13
N ALA A 518 -7.74 19.93 6.01
CA ALA A 518 -6.91 20.43 4.93
C ALA A 518 -5.42 20.14 5.10
N VAL A 519 -5.01 19.47 6.18
CA VAL A 519 -3.63 18.97 6.34
C VAL A 519 -3.51 17.57 5.75
N ASN A 520 -4.55 16.74 5.93
CA ASN A 520 -4.62 15.38 5.40
C ASN A 520 -5.52 15.27 4.15
N ASN A 521 -5.85 16.41 3.53
CA ASN A 521 -6.63 16.55 2.30
C ASN A 521 -7.91 15.70 2.28
N THR A 522 -8.70 15.75 3.36
CA THR A 522 -9.91 14.94 3.54
C THR A 522 -11.09 15.75 4.07
N ALA A 523 -12.29 15.54 3.52
CA ALA A 523 -13.53 16.12 4.02
C ALA A 523 -14.58 15.03 4.21
N CYS A 524 -15.26 15.08 5.36
CA CYS A 524 -16.21 14.07 5.77
C CYS A 524 -17.64 14.64 5.90
N GLY A 525 -18.62 13.75 5.81
CA GLY A 525 -20.02 14.04 6.04
C GLY A 525 -20.79 12.82 6.52
N THR A 526 -21.98 13.05 7.08
CA THR A 526 -22.84 11.97 7.59
C THR A 526 -24.22 12.07 6.93
N VAL A 527 -24.67 10.95 6.34
CA VAL A 527 -25.90 10.88 5.53
C VAL A 527 -26.74 9.66 5.90
N THR A 528 -27.98 9.62 5.41
CA THR A 528 -28.88 8.46 5.56
C THR A 528 -29.23 7.79 4.23
N SER A 529 -28.71 8.31 3.11
CA SER A 529 -28.87 7.74 1.78
C SER A 529 -27.57 7.88 0.99
N LEU A 530 -27.38 7.03 0.00
CA LEU A 530 -26.23 7.08 -0.91
C LEU A 530 -26.72 7.51 -2.29
N SER A 531 -26.11 8.56 -2.82
CA SER A 531 -26.38 9.13 -4.14
C SER A 531 -25.24 10.13 -4.43
N PRO A 532 -25.17 10.77 -5.61
CA PRO A 532 -23.97 11.49 -6.00
C PRO A 532 -23.47 12.49 -4.94
N PHE A 533 -22.16 12.48 -4.73
CA PHE A 533 -21.43 13.38 -3.85
C PHE A 533 -20.51 14.27 -4.67
N ALA A 534 -20.23 15.46 -4.15
CA ALA A 534 -19.25 16.35 -4.73
C ALA A 534 -18.51 17.12 -3.64
N LEU A 535 -17.19 17.19 -3.77
CA LEU A 535 -16.38 18.17 -3.06
C LEU A 535 -16.40 19.47 -3.86
N VAL A 536 -16.83 20.55 -3.20
CA VAL A 536 -16.96 21.88 -3.81
C VAL A 536 -16.23 22.92 -2.97
N GLU A 537 -15.82 24.00 -3.62
CA GLU A 537 -15.33 25.21 -2.96
C GLU A 537 -16.23 26.41 -3.30
N THR A 538 -16.10 27.48 -2.53
CA THR A 538 -16.86 28.71 -2.78
C THR A 538 -16.47 29.36 -4.10
N ALA A 539 -17.45 29.75 -4.90
CA ALA A 539 -17.30 30.53 -6.12
C ALA A 539 -17.71 31.99 -5.88
N PHE A 540 -17.09 32.91 -6.62
CA PHE A 540 -17.51 34.30 -6.69
C PHE A 540 -18.90 34.39 -7.33
N GLN A 541 -19.79 35.15 -6.71
CA GLN A 541 -21.15 35.33 -7.19
C GLN A 541 -21.20 36.48 -8.19
N PHE A 542 -20.75 36.23 -9.42
CA PHE A 542 -20.78 37.22 -10.47
C PHE A 542 -22.22 37.60 -10.83
N ALA A 543 -22.66 38.78 -10.42
CA ALA A 543 -24.04 39.25 -10.63
C ALA A 543 -24.27 39.91 -12.02
N GLY A 544 -23.31 39.77 -12.93
CA GLY A 544 -23.32 40.42 -14.23
C GLY A 544 -22.48 41.70 -14.29
N PHE A 545 -22.34 42.22 -15.51
CA PHE A 545 -21.86 43.57 -15.76
C PHE A 545 -22.98 44.59 -15.52
N TYR A 546 -22.61 45.72 -14.94
CA TYR A 546 -23.52 46.82 -14.62
C TYR A 546 -23.35 47.98 -15.62
N PRO A 547 -24.36 48.86 -15.75
CA PRO A 547 -24.30 50.01 -16.63
C PRO A 547 -22.98 50.81 -16.48
N PRO A 548 -22.33 51.21 -17.59
CA PRO A 548 -22.91 51.31 -18.94
C PRO A 548 -22.87 50.02 -19.77
N LEU A 549 -22.34 48.91 -19.23
CA LEU A 549 -22.30 47.64 -19.95
C LEU A 549 -23.65 46.92 -19.85
N SER A 550 -24.01 46.27 -20.95
CA SER A 550 -25.07 45.27 -21.06
C SER A 550 -24.45 43.87 -21.10
N ASN A 551 -25.10 42.93 -20.43
CA ASN A 551 -24.68 41.52 -20.40
C ASN A 551 -24.99 40.79 -21.72
N PRO A 552 -24.25 39.71 -22.06
CA PRO A 552 -24.62 38.83 -23.16
C PRO A 552 -26.08 38.36 -23.06
N PRO A 553 -26.76 38.14 -24.20
CA PRO A 553 -26.23 38.15 -25.57
C PRO A 553 -26.08 39.55 -26.20
N ALA A 554 -26.33 40.64 -25.46
CA ALA A 554 -26.25 41.99 -26.02
C ALA A 554 -24.83 42.38 -26.44
N THR A 555 -24.73 43.10 -27.56
CA THR A 555 -23.48 43.70 -28.04
C THR A 555 -23.43 45.16 -27.65
N ASN A 556 -22.47 45.52 -26.80
CA ASN A 556 -22.22 46.89 -26.38
C ASN A 556 -21.64 47.70 -27.54
N THR A 557 -22.07 48.94 -27.72
CA THR A 557 -21.47 49.83 -28.73
C THR A 557 -20.56 50.84 -28.05
N ALA A 558 -19.27 50.84 -28.40
CA ALA A 558 -18.29 51.76 -27.83
C ALA A 558 -17.51 52.48 -28.92
N LYS A 559 -17.01 53.69 -28.61
CA LYS A 559 -16.11 54.40 -29.51
C LYS A 559 -14.70 53.79 -29.40
N ALA A 560 -14.09 53.42 -30.52
CA ALA A 560 -12.71 52.92 -30.50
C ALA A 560 -11.74 53.96 -29.89
N GLY A 561 -10.77 53.50 -29.08
CA GLY A 561 -9.82 54.38 -28.41
C GLY A 561 -10.34 55.06 -27.15
N SER A 562 -11.57 54.78 -26.72
CA SER A 562 -12.15 55.33 -25.48
C SER A 562 -11.85 54.46 -24.25
N ALA A 563 -11.98 55.04 -23.07
CA ALA A 563 -11.97 54.31 -21.81
C ALA A 563 -13.37 53.78 -21.50
N ILE A 564 -13.50 52.48 -21.24
CA ILE A 564 -14.76 51.81 -20.95
C ILE A 564 -14.77 51.41 -19.46
N PRO A 565 -15.66 51.99 -18.63
CA PRO A 565 -15.86 51.54 -17.26
C PRO A 565 -16.55 50.17 -17.25
N VAL A 566 -15.86 49.15 -16.77
CA VAL A 566 -16.35 47.79 -16.56
C VAL A 566 -16.70 47.66 -15.08
N LYS A 567 -18.00 47.58 -14.79
CA LYS A 567 -18.52 47.43 -13.43
C LYS A 567 -19.15 46.06 -13.24
N PHE A 568 -18.88 45.42 -12.12
CA PHE A 568 -19.41 44.09 -11.79
C PHE A 568 -19.48 43.88 -10.28
N SER A 569 -20.31 42.95 -9.81
CA SER A 569 -20.32 42.47 -8.42
C SER A 569 -19.83 41.02 -8.38
N LEU A 570 -19.15 40.65 -7.30
CA LEU A 570 -18.76 39.27 -6.96
C LEU A 570 -19.51 38.74 -5.72
N GLY A 571 -20.58 39.45 -5.31
CA GLY A 571 -21.36 39.17 -4.09
C GLY A 571 -20.64 39.63 -2.81
N GLY A 572 -20.06 40.83 -2.81
CA GLY A 572 -19.25 41.37 -1.72
C GLY A 572 -17.78 41.60 -2.07
N TYR A 573 -17.04 42.16 -1.13
CA TYR A 573 -15.60 42.36 -1.24
C TYR A 573 -14.85 41.01 -1.19
N ARG A 574 -13.94 40.80 -2.15
CA ARG A 574 -13.07 39.62 -2.35
C ARG A 574 -11.58 40.00 -2.48
N GLY A 575 -11.22 41.21 -2.04
CA GLY A 575 -9.91 41.80 -2.28
C GLY A 575 -9.86 42.61 -3.59
N LEU A 576 -8.70 43.17 -3.92
CA LEU A 576 -8.47 43.92 -5.17
C LEU A 576 -7.72 43.09 -6.23
N ASP A 577 -7.17 41.94 -5.85
CA ASP A 577 -6.49 40.99 -6.74
C ASP A 577 -7.45 39.89 -7.18
N VAL A 578 -8.63 40.26 -7.70
CA VAL A 578 -9.69 39.30 -8.03
C VAL A 578 -9.54 38.69 -9.43
N PHE A 579 -8.71 39.28 -10.30
CA PHE A 579 -8.47 38.73 -11.63
C PHE A 579 -7.38 37.67 -11.60
N ALA A 580 -7.56 36.60 -12.38
CA ALA A 580 -6.49 35.63 -12.60
C ALA A 580 -5.29 36.30 -13.30
N VAL A 581 -4.09 35.75 -13.10
CA VAL A 581 -2.85 36.25 -13.71
C VAL A 581 -3.02 36.36 -15.24
N GLY A 582 -2.71 37.53 -15.81
CA GLY A 582 -2.81 37.81 -17.25
C GLY A 582 -4.22 38.12 -17.78
N TYR A 583 -5.18 38.38 -16.87
CA TYR A 583 -6.54 38.83 -17.15
C TYR A 583 -6.83 40.18 -16.50
N PRO A 584 -7.81 40.97 -17.02
CA PRO A 584 -8.72 40.66 -18.13
C PRO A 584 -8.09 40.81 -19.53
N ARG A 585 -8.69 40.15 -20.53
CA ARG A 585 -8.21 40.10 -21.92
C ARG A 585 -9.24 40.58 -22.93
N SER A 586 -8.78 41.10 -24.07
CA SER A 586 -9.61 41.45 -25.22
C SER A 586 -9.37 40.50 -26.40
N GLN A 587 -10.42 39.82 -26.84
CA GLN A 587 -10.39 38.83 -27.92
C GLN A 587 -11.15 39.34 -29.16
N PRO A 588 -10.57 39.35 -30.37
CA PRO A 588 -11.32 39.63 -31.60
C PRO A 588 -12.42 38.58 -31.83
N ILE A 589 -13.61 39.03 -32.23
CA ILE A 589 -14.75 38.16 -32.55
C ILE A 589 -15.43 38.62 -33.84
N GLU A 590 -16.06 37.69 -34.55
CA GLU A 590 -16.86 38.00 -35.74
C GLU A 590 -18.15 38.72 -35.32
N CYS A 591 -18.51 39.82 -35.99
CA CYS A 591 -19.57 40.72 -35.52
C CYS A 591 -21.00 40.13 -35.56
N SER A 592 -21.23 39.12 -36.40
CA SER A 592 -22.55 38.52 -36.64
C SER A 592 -22.76 37.22 -35.86
N SER A 593 -21.75 36.36 -35.78
CA SER A 593 -21.77 35.07 -35.07
C SER A 593 -21.23 35.16 -33.65
N LEU A 594 -20.44 36.21 -33.34
CA LEU A 594 -19.73 36.38 -32.06
C LEU A 594 -18.66 35.31 -31.79
N GLU A 595 -18.29 34.53 -32.81
CA GLU A 595 -17.25 33.51 -32.72
C GLU A 595 -15.84 34.13 -32.66
N PRO A 596 -14.90 33.57 -31.87
CA PRO A 596 -13.53 34.08 -31.79
C PRO A 596 -12.75 33.97 -33.12
N GLU A 597 -12.08 35.05 -33.53
CA GLU A 597 -11.33 35.07 -34.80
C GLU A 597 -9.83 34.77 -34.62
N SER A 598 -9.22 35.23 -33.53
CA SER A 598 -7.78 35.08 -33.27
C SER A 598 -7.43 35.20 -31.79
N SER A 599 -6.14 35.15 -31.46
CA SER A 599 -5.64 35.17 -30.09
C SER A 599 -6.00 36.45 -29.34
N SER A 600 -6.24 36.31 -28.04
CA SER A 600 -6.60 37.42 -27.15
C SER A 600 -5.36 38.17 -26.67
N VAL A 601 -5.49 39.48 -26.45
CA VAL A 601 -4.45 40.34 -25.86
C VAL A 601 -4.86 40.77 -24.47
N GLU A 602 -3.90 40.89 -23.55
CA GLU A 602 -4.16 41.44 -22.22
C GLU A 602 -4.63 42.89 -22.33
N THR A 603 -5.61 43.26 -21.51
CA THR A 603 -6.14 44.62 -21.51
C THR A 603 -5.20 45.58 -20.82
N VAL A 604 -5.26 46.85 -21.22
CA VAL A 604 -4.53 47.93 -20.57
C VAL A 604 -5.54 48.78 -19.81
N THR A 605 -5.18 49.28 -18.63
CA THR A 605 -6.02 50.23 -17.89
C THR A 605 -5.91 51.65 -18.47
N ALA A 606 -6.97 52.44 -18.34
CA ALA A 606 -6.95 53.82 -18.81
C ALA A 606 -6.29 54.75 -17.78
N GLY A 607 -5.04 55.14 -18.03
CA GLY A 607 -4.28 56.01 -17.10
C GLY A 607 -3.63 55.19 -15.98
N ALA A 608 -3.50 55.76 -14.78
CA ALA A 608 -2.98 55.07 -13.59
C ALA A 608 -4.07 54.30 -12.80
N SER A 609 -5.24 54.05 -13.39
CA SER A 609 -6.37 53.43 -12.70
C SER A 609 -6.10 51.95 -12.41
N SER A 610 -6.22 51.55 -11.15
CA SER A 610 -6.29 50.15 -10.70
C SER A 610 -7.76 49.70 -10.56
N LEU A 611 -7.97 48.42 -10.27
CA LEU A 611 -9.29 47.94 -9.83
C LEU A 611 -9.68 48.64 -8.51
N GLY A 612 -10.92 49.10 -8.42
CA GLY A 612 -11.50 49.64 -7.18
C GLY A 612 -12.76 48.89 -6.78
N TYR A 613 -13.13 48.96 -5.51
CA TYR A 613 -14.37 48.39 -4.97
C TYR A 613 -15.13 49.42 -4.14
N ASP A 614 -16.44 49.52 -4.35
CA ASP A 614 -17.37 50.33 -3.55
C ASP A 614 -18.31 49.42 -2.75
N ALA A 615 -18.13 49.43 -1.42
CA ALA A 615 -18.90 48.62 -0.48
C ALA A 615 -20.38 49.05 -0.38
N THR A 616 -20.73 50.29 -0.74
CA THR A 616 -22.11 50.79 -0.66
C THR A 616 -22.97 50.21 -1.78
N SER A 617 -22.40 50.17 -2.99
CA SER A 617 -23.08 49.63 -4.17
C SER A 617 -22.78 48.16 -4.44
N ASP A 618 -21.83 47.57 -3.70
CA ASP A 618 -21.25 46.26 -3.95
C ASP A 618 -20.70 46.10 -5.38
N LEU A 619 -19.92 47.08 -5.84
CA LEU A 619 -19.41 47.09 -7.21
C LEU A 619 -17.90 47.23 -7.27
N TYR A 620 -17.29 46.33 -8.01
CA TYR A 620 -15.98 46.48 -8.59
C TYR A 620 -16.04 47.42 -9.79
N SER A 621 -14.99 48.23 -9.98
CA SER A 621 -14.84 49.13 -11.11
C SER A 621 -13.44 48.98 -11.72
N TYR A 622 -13.40 48.48 -12.95
CA TYR A 622 -12.21 48.35 -13.78
C TYR A 622 -12.33 49.25 -15.02
N VAL A 623 -11.32 50.05 -15.34
CA VAL A 623 -11.40 50.98 -16.49
C VAL A 623 -10.55 50.44 -17.64
N TRP A 624 -11.21 49.87 -18.64
CA TRP A 624 -10.56 49.27 -19.80
C TRP A 624 -10.22 50.33 -20.86
N LYS A 625 -8.94 50.46 -21.22
CA LYS A 625 -8.48 51.28 -22.35
C LYS A 625 -8.56 50.49 -23.66
N THR A 626 -9.32 51.01 -24.62
CA THR A 626 -9.48 50.39 -25.94
C THR A 626 -8.55 51.01 -26.98
N ASP A 627 -8.29 50.29 -28.08
CA ASP A 627 -7.45 50.78 -29.18
C ASP A 627 -8.28 51.56 -30.22
N LYS A 628 -7.72 52.63 -30.78
CA LYS A 628 -8.31 53.39 -31.89
C LYS A 628 -8.36 52.58 -33.18
N ALA A 629 -7.45 51.61 -33.36
CA ALA A 629 -7.42 50.75 -34.55
C ALA A 629 -8.64 49.81 -34.63
N TRP A 630 -9.42 49.68 -33.57
CA TRP A 630 -10.57 48.76 -33.52
C TRP A 630 -11.85 49.31 -34.14
N VAL A 631 -11.85 50.51 -34.73
CA VAL A 631 -13.02 51.06 -35.44
C VAL A 631 -13.55 50.05 -36.47
N GLY A 632 -14.84 49.76 -36.43
CA GLY A 632 -15.51 48.84 -37.35
C GLY A 632 -15.38 47.36 -36.99
N THR A 633 -14.64 47.01 -35.92
CA THR A 633 -14.44 45.61 -35.49
C THR A 633 -15.34 45.23 -34.31
N CYS A 634 -15.48 43.92 -34.06
CA CYS A 634 -16.08 43.39 -32.85
C CYS A 634 -15.05 42.66 -31.99
N ARG A 635 -15.16 42.81 -30.67
CA ARG A 635 -14.29 42.17 -29.69
C ARG A 635 -15.06 41.76 -28.46
N GLN A 636 -14.54 40.78 -27.75
CA GLN A 636 -15.04 40.33 -26.46
C GLN A 636 -14.04 40.67 -25.36
N LEU A 637 -14.52 41.28 -24.29
CA LEU A 637 -13.77 41.40 -23.04
C LEU A 637 -13.97 40.09 -22.27
N VAL A 638 -12.87 39.39 -21.99
CA VAL A 638 -12.84 38.14 -21.22
C VAL A 638 -12.27 38.45 -19.83
N SER A 639 -13.11 38.31 -18.81
CA SER A 639 -12.77 38.53 -17.41
C SER A 639 -12.69 37.18 -16.72
N ARG A 640 -11.48 36.69 -16.44
CA ARG A 640 -11.25 35.49 -15.64
C ARG A 640 -10.82 35.89 -14.23
N PHE A 641 -11.49 35.34 -13.23
CA PHE A 641 -11.24 35.64 -11.83
C PHE A 641 -10.33 34.59 -11.16
N THR A 642 -9.79 34.91 -9.99
CA THR A 642 -8.90 34.03 -9.22
C THR A 642 -9.58 32.75 -8.73
N ASP A 643 -10.91 32.76 -8.63
CA ASP A 643 -11.71 31.56 -8.40
C ASP A 643 -11.89 30.71 -9.69
N GLY A 644 -11.21 31.05 -10.80
CA GLY A 644 -11.25 30.33 -12.06
C GLY A 644 -12.50 30.58 -12.91
N THR A 645 -13.50 31.33 -12.42
CA THR A 645 -14.69 31.67 -13.21
C THR A 645 -14.35 32.65 -14.33
N GLU A 646 -15.08 32.57 -15.44
CA GLU A 646 -14.83 33.41 -16.62
C GLU A 646 -16.13 34.02 -17.15
N HIS A 647 -16.12 35.33 -17.36
CA HIS A 647 -17.28 36.11 -17.79
C HIS A 647 -16.92 37.02 -18.96
N ARG A 648 -17.85 37.16 -19.90
CA ARG A 648 -17.60 37.79 -21.20
C ARG A 648 -18.56 38.94 -21.48
N ALA A 649 -18.06 40.01 -22.07
CA ALA A 649 -18.88 41.12 -22.59
C ALA A 649 -18.52 41.43 -24.04
N ASN A 650 -19.52 41.46 -24.93
CA ASN A 650 -19.31 41.67 -26.36
C ASN A 650 -19.38 43.16 -26.70
N PHE A 651 -18.51 43.61 -27.60
CA PHE A 651 -18.40 44.99 -28.04
C PHE A 651 -18.33 45.09 -29.56
N ARG A 652 -19.07 46.05 -30.12
CA ARG A 652 -18.89 46.59 -31.47
C ARG A 652 -18.30 47.98 -31.37
N PHE A 653 -17.16 48.18 -32.02
CA PHE A 653 -16.45 49.45 -31.98
C PHE A 653 -16.80 50.31 -33.19
N LYS A 654 -17.20 51.57 -32.93
CA LYS A 654 -17.53 52.57 -33.95
C LYS A 654 -16.61 53.78 -33.92
#